data_AF-A0A9Y1BQE0-F1
#
_entry.id   AF-A0A9Y1BQE0-F1
#
_cell.length_a   1.000
_cell.length_b   1.000
_cell.length_c   1.000
_cell.angle_alpha   90.00
_cell.angle_beta   90.00
_cell.angle_gamma   90.00
#
_symmetry.space_group_name_H-M   'P 1'
#
loop_
_entity.id
_entity.type
_entity.pdbx_description
1 polymer ?
#
loop_
_entity_poly.entity_id
_entity_poly.type
_entity_poly.pdbx_seq_one_letter_code
_entity_poly.pdbx_strand_id
1 'polypeptide(L)'
;MIERYEIFSAFDFLDHSNLSKLIIGTNFGNIYLCTIELTNEKIEDFIDSSEQFLTLIDNLGCLKKIKKFNDEIRSIELLSKNQIVVASKGGDIAILKFKDGNLENTQYLQRGKYKQDQVWRVAKLNNKQFLSSGTYGTLILWSKCENGWTNKRLTGHSHSIFCLDKIGKNKVITNDYKGINILWNFNSEIEESFVEKTIGNMQHASQIDEKSFAMINRSGIIYQFYLVEDDYIYEANYSLASGKGRDIVLYKNILIAGTSEELIFIDSESLETSFIPKLSCREIKIINNNIFTLINQNLVYIDKEKSERYEEQKIFNYAKIGLIGHTGVGKSSLCYYLKNNTLDVELKSTFGRRIWTLNRNDDFELEDNQQILLYDIAGQESQLFTFYESLSDSDIIFIIFKQTDNETLNRALSHLKELKKFTSPNCKYYLIRNFTDDPHNSVQGIDFSSILERHKIDRMFSISSKKGSNINKLKSAIIGDINWKKTKKMVQSKHFAVVSEVLENLLSEKNIDTMSVKDFQDILKLKIPKKHLRYIFNILTKQGLIEYIKDLDQVIINDKKYNTLKSLIPELIKNKNGIITTRELLKKLSEGKEQIETYIRFQIKLLERNLEAVVFFEGVESKELILVPRHFSDETTELPSNFLSLIPEENEISFKTNEDNFSWYNFLDSIIDLNLNVVQICKKSGVFTTVDNSFCFQILLAEIIEGRKRKQEIKIFYGGKDEIIVNNFLEQIIKKLMHIVPEIKIREDEIKKNKKIIQKKGDGEGEKKNLDVVNPSAFLTYAYSTEEHSDWVIRLATDLREKGAIDCKLDVWNLKPGERIMEYMKQISIVDKVLVVCDHMLIKKLESEKSSGIQIEFLFINNLIERKPKKGDIIPILKEGSKEDTIPKELQGRIYVDFRNAQEYEDKLEELIKAVWNQSNRPQPPLGEIPSYIKKDKD
;
A
#
# COMPACT_ATOMS: atom_id res chain seq x y z
N MET A 1 28.10 -28.79 -21.78
CA MET A 1 28.51 -28.20 -20.46
C MET A 1 27.77 -26.91 -20.11
N ILE A 2 26.96 -26.35 -21.04
CA ILE A 2 26.21 -25.09 -20.86
C ILE A 2 24.96 -25.24 -19.96
N GLU A 3 24.46 -26.46 -19.73
CA GLU A 3 23.25 -26.75 -18.91
C GLU A 3 23.26 -26.21 -17.46
N ARG A 4 24.38 -25.63 -16.99
CA ARG A 4 24.51 -25.05 -15.64
C ARG A 4 24.69 -23.54 -15.57
N TYR A 5 24.83 -22.81 -16.69
CA TYR A 5 25.09 -21.36 -16.66
C TYR A 5 23.91 -20.59 -17.26
N GLU A 6 23.18 -19.81 -16.45
CA GLU A 6 22.17 -18.90 -17.03
C GLU A 6 22.88 -17.74 -17.72
N ILE A 7 22.56 -17.54 -18.99
CA ILE A 7 23.05 -16.40 -19.75
C ILE A 7 22.22 -15.18 -19.37
N PHE A 8 22.90 -14.07 -19.07
CA PHE A 8 22.25 -12.85 -18.63
C PHE A 8 22.30 -11.72 -19.68
N SER A 9 23.39 -11.62 -20.45
CA SER A 9 23.56 -10.56 -21.46
C SER A 9 24.41 -11.04 -22.62
N ALA A 10 24.15 -10.56 -23.85
CA ALA A 10 24.97 -10.88 -25.02
C ALA A 10 25.26 -9.66 -25.94
N PHE A 11 26.36 -9.70 -26.67
CA PHE A 11 26.79 -8.64 -27.59
C PHE A 11 27.54 -9.18 -28.81
N ASP A 12 27.24 -8.72 -30.04
CA ASP A 12 27.93 -9.16 -31.27
C ASP A 12 29.03 -8.21 -31.75
N PHE A 13 30.22 -8.76 -31.95
CA PHE A 13 31.42 -8.08 -32.37
C PHE A 13 31.92 -8.66 -33.71
N LEU A 14 31.77 -7.91 -34.80
CA LEU A 14 32.27 -8.31 -36.12
C LEU A 14 33.78 -8.10 -36.24
N ASP A 15 34.49 -9.16 -36.62
CA ASP A 15 35.90 -9.12 -37.04
C ASP A 15 35.98 -9.12 -38.58
N HIS A 16 37.17 -8.87 -39.16
CA HIS A 16 37.41 -8.69 -40.60
C HIS A 16 37.14 -9.92 -41.51
N SER A 17 36.65 -11.01 -40.96
CA SER A 17 36.19 -12.23 -41.65
C SER A 17 34.67 -12.33 -41.53
N ASN A 18 33.95 -12.95 -42.46
CA ASN A 18 32.48 -13.16 -42.44
C ASN A 18 31.92 -13.99 -41.23
N LEU A 19 32.63 -13.99 -40.10
CA LEU A 19 32.34 -14.65 -38.83
C LEU A 19 31.90 -13.59 -37.79
N SER A 20 30.71 -13.75 -37.21
CA SER A 20 30.26 -12.95 -36.07
C SER A 20 30.86 -13.50 -34.78
N LYS A 21 31.40 -12.64 -33.90
CA LYS A 21 31.88 -13.05 -32.58
C LYS A 21 30.96 -12.53 -31.50
N LEU A 22 30.23 -13.42 -30.85
CA LEU A 22 29.32 -13.09 -29.76
C LEU A 22 30.03 -13.15 -28.40
N ILE A 23 29.88 -12.10 -27.61
CA ILE A 23 30.34 -12.04 -26.21
C ILE A 23 29.15 -12.24 -25.29
N ILE A 24 29.27 -13.19 -24.36
CA ILE A 24 28.18 -13.64 -23.50
C ILE A 24 28.58 -13.46 -22.04
N GLY A 25 27.75 -12.79 -21.26
CA GLY A 25 27.86 -12.65 -19.81
C GLY A 25 26.87 -13.54 -19.07
N THR A 26 27.31 -14.16 -17.97
CA THR A 26 26.49 -15.09 -17.18
C THR A 26 26.14 -14.56 -15.78
N ASN A 27 25.15 -15.18 -15.17
CA ASN A 27 24.75 -14.95 -13.78
C ASN A 27 25.84 -15.28 -12.74
N PHE A 28 26.89 -16.01 -13.12
CA PHE A 28 28.04 -16.31 -12.26
C PHE A 28 29.26 -15.40 -12.53
N GLY A 29 29.07 -14.31 -13.27
CA GLY A 29 30.12 -13.35 -13.58
C GLY A 29 31.09 -13.79 -14.67
N ASN A 30 30.84 -14.90 -15.37
CA ASN A 30 31.72 -15.35 -16.44
C ASN A 30 31.42 -14.59 -17.74
N ILE A 31 32.47 -14.24 -18.48
CA ILE A 31 32.39 -13.72 -19.85
C ILE A 31 32.98 -14.77 -20.80
N TYR A 32 32.22 -15.12 -21.83
CA TYR A 32 32.60 -16.03 -22.90
C TYR A 32 32.64 -15.30 -24.25
N LEU A 33 33.54 -15.73 -25.12
CA LEU A 33 33.59 -15.37 -26.53
C LEU A 33 33.16 -16.60 -27.34
N CYS A 34 32.18 -16.42 -28.21
CA CYS A 34 31.64 -17.42 -29.12
C CYS A 34 31.87 -16.95 -30.56
N THR A 35 32.47 -17.77 -31.42
CA THR A 35 32.54 -17.47 -32.86
C THR A 35 31.41 -18.20 -33.56
N ILE A 36 30.60 -17.46 -34.32
CA ILE A 36 29.46 -17.97 -35.09
C ILE A 36 29.74 -17.73 -36.58
N GLU A 37 29.80 -18.81 -37.35
CA GLU A 37 29.88 -18.74 -38.81
C GLU A 37 28.46 -18.71 -39.38
N LEU A 38 28.09 -17.58 -39.98
CA LEU A 38 26.79 -17.39 -40.63
C LEU A 38 27.00 -17.62 -42.13
N THR A 39 26.89 -18.86 -42.58
CA THR A 39 26.92 -19.17 -44.02
C THR A 39 25.58 -18.75 -44.65
N ASN A 40 25.64 -18.18 -45.86
CA ASN A 40 24.47 -17.76 -46.65
C ASN A 40 23.66 -18.95 -47.23
N GLU A 41 23.99 -20.18 -46.88
CA GLU A 41 23.16 -21.32 -47.26
C GLU A 41 21.89 -21.25 -46.42
N LYS A 42 20.74 -21.14 -47.13
CA LYS A 42 19.40 -21.12 -46.57
C LYS A 42 19.31 -22.11 -45.40
N ILE A 43 19.16 -21.57 -44.19
CA ILE A 43 18.78 -22.31 -42.99
C ILE A 43 17.29 -22.68 -43.15
N GLU A 44 16.97 -23.46 -44.18
CA GLU A 44 15.61 -23.94 -44.47
C GLU A 44 15.31 -25.25 -43.71
N ASP A 45 16.35 -25.99 -43.33
CA ASP A 45 16.23 -27.17 -42.47
C ASP A 45 17.09 -26.97 -41.23
N PHE A 46 16.44 -26.73 -40.09
CA PHE A 46 16.80 -27.10 -38.71
C PHE A 46 16.10 -26.15 -37.73
N ILE A 47 15.86 -26.64 -36.51
CA ILE A 47 15.18 -26.00 -35.37
C ILE A 47 13.66 -26.26 -35.33
N ASP A 48 13.32 -27.52 -35.03
CA ASP A 48 12.08 -27.89 -34.32
C ASP A 48 12.37 -28.32 -32.86
N SER A 49 13.61 -28.15 -32.39
CA SER A 49 13.93 -28.31 -30.98
C SER A 49 15.07 -27.39 -30.55
N SER A 50 14.88 -26.70 -29.43
CA SER A 50 15.90 -25.89 -28.75
C SER A 50 17.16 -26.67 -28.38
N GLU A 51 17.14 -28.01 -28.46
CA GLU A 51 18.29 -28.88 -28.24
C GLU A 51 19.32 -28.80 -29.38
N GLN A 52 18.91 -28.67 -30.65
CA GLN A 52 19.83 -28.78 -31.78
C GLN A 52 20.78 -27.58 -31.95
N PHE A 53 20.38 -26.38 -31.52
CA PHE A 53 21.25 -25.21 -31.53
C PHE A 53 22.30 -25.24 -30.40
N LEU A 54 21.95 -25.83 -29.25
CA LEU A 54 22.91 -26.12 -28.18
C LEU A 54 23.93 -27.16 -28.62
N THR A 55 23.51 -28.21 -29.33
CA THR A 55 24.45 -29.17 -29.91
C THR A 55 25.37 -28.49 -30.92
N LEU A 56 24.93 -27.45 -31.63
CA LEU A 56 25.80 -26.70 -32.53
C LEU A 56 26.86 -25.88 -31.78
N ILE A 57 26.49 -25.12 -30.74
CA ILE A 57 27.43 -24.29 -29.97
C ILE A 57 28.37 -25.13 -29.07
N ASP A 58 27.88 -26.21 -28.44
CA ASP A 58 28.71 -27.11 -27.63
C ASP A 58 29.58 -28.06 -28.51
N ASN A 59 29.12 -28.51 -29.69
CA ASN A 59 29.93 -29.40 -30.56
C ASN A 59 30.97 -28.67 -31.40
N LEU A 60 30.84 -27.36 -31.65
CA LEU A 60 31.80 -26.61 -32.47
C LEU A 60 33.07 -26.18 -31.70
N GLY A 61 33.17 -26.42 -30.38
CA GLY A 61 34.35 -25.99 -29.60
C GLY A 61 34.55 -24.46 -29.57
N CYS A 62 33.50 -23.69 -29.89
CA CYS A 62 33.58 -22.26 -30.18
C CYS A 62 33.49 -21.32 -28.97
N LEU A 63 33.21 -21.83 -27.76
CA LEU A 63 33.08 -21.02 -26.54
C LEU A 63 34.38 -20.93 -25.75
N LYS A 64 35.06 -19.79 -25.84
CA LYS A 64 36.25 -19.48 -25.06
C LYS A 64 35.88 -18.60 -23.87
N LYS A 65 36.04 -19.09 -22.64
CA LYS A 65 35.95 -18.23 -21.45
C LYS A 65 37.09 -17.21 -21.49
N ILE A 66 36.75 -15.92 -21.45
CA ILE A 66 37.74 -14.83 -21.53
C ILE A 66 37.95 -14.10 -20.21
N LYS A 67 36.93 -14.04 -19.33
CA LYS A 67 37.05 -13.34 -18.03
C LYS A 67 36.06 -13.90 -16.99
N LYS A 68 36.34 -13.67 -15.71
CA LYS A 68 35.41 -13.86 -14.59
C LYS A 68 35.39 -12.60 -13.71
N PHE A 69 34.19 -12.13 -13.40
CA PHE A 69 33.87 -11.07 -12.43
C PHE A 69 33.35 -11.71 -11.13
N ASN A 70 33.27 -10.90 -10.07
CA ASN A 70 32.83 -11.37 -8.75
C ASN A 70 31.33 -11.59 -8.64
N ASP A 71 30.53 -10.95 -9.50
CA ASP A 71 29.07 -10.96 -9.45
C ASP A 71 28.49 -11.10 -10.86
N GLU A 72 27.18 -11.34 -10.92
CA GLU A 72 26.35 -11.45 -12.13
C GLU A 72 26.64 -10.31 -13.12
N ILE A 73 26.86 -10.67 -14.38
CA ILE A 73 26.98 -9.68 -15.46
C ILE A 73 25.60 -9.17 -15.80
N ARG A 74 25.40 -7.85 -15.77
CA ARG A 74 24.09 -7.22 -16.02
C ARG A 74 23.95 -6.63 -17.40
N SER A 75 25.03 -6.08 -17.94
CA SER A 75 24.98 -5.37 -19.21
C SER A 75 26.36 -5.36 -19.85
N ILE A 76 26.37 -5.55 -21.17
CA ILE A 76 27.57 -5.52 -22.02
C ILE A 76 27.24 -4.63 -23.22
N GLU A 77 28.15 -3.71 -23.56
CA GLU A 77 27.93 -2.73 -24.62
C GLU A 77 29.22 -2.43 -25.39
N LEU A 78 29.13 -2.18 -26.71
CA LEU A 78 30.30 -1.94 -27.56
C LEU A 78 30.70 -0.47 -27.65
N LEU A 79 31.83 -0.13 -27.02
CA LEU A 79 32.39 1.20 -27.10
C LEU A 79 33.03 1.48 -28.45
N SER A 80 33.78 0.54 -29.01
CA SER A 80 34.44 0.70 -30.31
C SER A 80 34.74 -0.65 -30.93
N LYS A 81 35.23 -0.65 -32.19
CA LYS A 81 35.67 -1.84 -32.92
C LYS A 81 36.66 -2.77 -32.20
N ASN A 82 37.16 -2.48 -31.00
CA ASN A 82 38.00 -3.42 -30.25
C ASN A 82 37.76 -3.29 -28.74
N GLN A 83 36.70 -2.63 -28.31
CA GLN A 83 36.47 -2.33 -26.89
C GLN A 83 35.00 -2.51 -26.54
N ILE A 84 34.75 -3.31 -25.51
CA ILE A 84 33.44 -3.42 -24.88
C ILE A 84 33.51 -2.88 -23.46
N VAL A 85 32.38 -2.42 -22.96
CA VAL A 85 32.17 -2.17 -21.53
C VAL A 85 31.30 -3.29 -20.97
N VAL A 86 31.67 -3.76 -19.78
CA VAL A 86 30.96 -4.79 -19.02
C VAL A 86 30.62 -4.21 -17.66
N ALA A 87 29.36 -4.39 -17.25
CA ALA A 87 28.86 -3.99 -15.94
C ALA A 87 28.33 -5.20 -15.16
N SER A 88 28.69 -5.29 -13.87
CA SER A 88 28.21 -6.32 -12.96
C SER A 88 27.18 -5.78 -11.98
N LYS A 89 26.35 -6.68 -11.44
CA LYS A 89 25.40 -6.39 -10.36
C LYS A 89 26.08 -5.81 -9.13
N GLY A 90 27.27 -6.30 -8.80
CA GLY A 90 28.07 -5.87 -7.65
C GLY A 90 28.68 -4.47 -7.80
N GLY A 91 28.44 -3.80 -8.93
CA GLY A 91 28.85 -2.41 -9.15
C GLY A 91 30.13 -2.24 -9.97
N ASP A 92 30.78 -3.33 -10.39
CA ASP A 92 31.98 -3.26 -11.21
C ASP A 92 31.64 -2.80 -12.62
N ILE A 93 32.43 -1.87 -13.14
CA ILE A 93 32.42 -1.49 -14.56
C ILE A 93 33.84 -1.66 -15.09
N ALA A 94 34.00 -2.41 -16.17
CA ALA A 94 35.29 -2.65 -16.79
C ALA A 94 35.23 -2.52 -18.31
N ILE A 95 36.32 -2.03 -18.90
CA ILE A 95 36.52 -1.95 -20.33
C ILE A 95 37.46 -3.08 -20.74
N LEU A 96 36.98 -3.98 -21.57
CA LEU A 96 37.75 -5.09 -22.12
C LEU A 96 38.19 -4.69 -23.52
N LYS A 97 39.51 -4.72 -23.76
CA LYS A 97 40.12 -4.42 -25.05
C LYS A 97 40.55 -5.70 -25.73
N PHE A 98 40.22 -5.83 -27.01
CA PHE A 98 40.53 -6.98 -27.84
C PHE A 98 41.54 -6.61 -28.91
N LYS A 99 42.41 -7.57 -29.23
CA LYS A 99 43.33 -7.52 -30.35
C LYS A 99 43.37 -8.90 -31.00
N ASP A 100 43.15 -8.96 -32.31
CA ASP A 100 43.13 -10.21 -33.09
C ASP A 100 42.21 -11.28 -32.48
N GLY A 101 41.02 -10.85 -32.01
CA GLY A 101 40.04 -11.73 -31.37
C GLY A 101 40.37 -12.19 -29.94
N ASN A 102 41.47 -11.76 -29.35
CA ASN A 102 41.88 -12.14 -27.99
C ASN A 102 41.79 -10.96 -27.02
N LEU A 103 41.45 -11.25 -25.77
CA LEU A 103 41.42 -10.25 -24.69
C LEU A 103 42.86 -9.80 -24.39
N GLU A 104 43.18 -8.55 -24.72
CA GLU A 104 44.49 -7.95 -24.50
C GLU A 104 44.58 -7.30 -23.11
N ASN A 105 43.54 -6.56 -22.72
CA ASN A 105 43.54 -5.78 -21.48
C ASN A 105 42.14 -5.66 -20.87
N THR A 106 42.08 -5.59 -19.54
CA THR A 106 40.88 -5.25 -18.77
C THR A 106 41.16 -4.02 -17.91
N GLN A 107 40.50 -2.91 -18.20
CA GLN A 107 40.59 -1.67 -17.42
C GLN A 107 39.36 -1.52 -16.53
N TYR A 108 39.51 -1.68 -15.22
CA TYR A 108 38.43 -1.39 -14.26
C TYR A 108 38.27 0.10 -14.04
N LEU A 109 37.03 0.57 -14.01
CA LEU A 109 36.70 1.99 -13.84
C LEU A 109 36.36 2.28 -12.38
N GLN A 110 36.97 3.33 -11.83
CA GLN A 110 36.75 3.75 -10.45
C GLN A 110 35.46 4.57 -10.34
N ARG A 111 34.50 4.05 -9.57
CA ARG A 111 33.22 4.72 -9.29
C ARG A 111 33.24 5.59 -8.03
N GLY A 112 34.39 5.66 -7.34
CA GLY A 112 34.54 6.44 -6.12
C GLY A 112 33.51 6.07 -5.06
N LYS A 113 32.73 7.07 -4.59
CA LYS A 113 31.72 6.90 -3.53
C LYS A 113 30.54 5.98 -3.91
N TYR A 114 30.37 5.66 -5.19
CA TYR A 114 29.25 4.84 -5.71
C TYR A 114 29.59 3.37 -5.88
N LYS A 115 30.70 2.90 -5.29
CA LYS A 115 31.17 1.51 -5.46
C LYS A 115 30.17 0.47 -4.97
N GLN A 116 29.32 0.81 -4.00
CA GLN A 116 28.30 -0.11 -3.46
C GLN A 116 27.00 -0.11 -4.26
N ASP A 117 26.80 0.85 -5.17
CA ASP A 117 25.59 0.94 -5.97
C ASP A 117 25.60 -0.16 -7.05
N GLN A 118 24.54 -0.97 -7.11
CA GLN A 118 24.37 -1.91 -8.22
C GLN A 118 24.30 -1.16 -9.56
N VAL A 119 24.87 -1.74 -10.61
CA VAL A 119 24.73 -1.23 -11.99
C VAL A 119 23.66 -2.05 -12.69
N TRP A 120 22.67 -1.37 -13.27
CA TRP A 120 21.56 -2.02 -13.98
C TRP A 120 21.85 -2.14 -15.47
N ARG A 121 22.24 -1.03 -16.12
CA ARG A 121 22.57 -1.00 -17.55
C ARG A 121 23.73 -0.07 -17.85
N VAL A 122 24.39 -0.32 -18.99
CA VAL A 122 25.31 0.60 -19.65
C VAL A 122 24.82 0.87 -21.07
N ALA A 123 24.95 2.10 -21.54
CA ALA A 123 24.58 2.47 -22.90
C ALA A 123 25.64 3.38 -23.53
N LYS A 124 26.04 3.05 -24.76
CA LYS A 124 27.02 3.83 -25.51
C LYS A 124 26.39 5.14 -25.97
N LEU A 125 27.05 6.26 -25.70
CA LEU A 125 26.71 7.54 -26.32
C LEU A 125 27.47 7.71 -27.64
N ASN A 126 28.80 7.53 -27.61
CA ASN A 126 29.69 7.56 -28.76
C ASN A 126 30.96 6.74 -28.46
N ASN A 127 31.95 6.76 -29.36
CA ASN A 127 33.18 5.95 -29.19
C ASN A 127 34.07 6.38 -28.01
N LYS A 128 33.81 7.55 -27.41
CA LYS A 128 34.56 8.10 -26.28
C LYS A 128 33.69 8.29 -25.03
N GLN A 129 32.39 8.04 -25.10
CA GLN A 129 31.45 8.30 -24.02
C GLN A 129 30.38 7.23 -23.91
N PHE A 130 30.04 6.87 -22.68
CA PHE A 130 28.93 5.97 -22.37
C PHE A 130 28.33 6.34 -21.02
N LEU A 131 27.12 5.85 -20.75
CA LEU A 131 26.45 6.01 -19.47
C LEU A 131 26.34 4.70 -18.73
N SER A 132 26.29 4.79 -17.41
CA SER A 132 25.92 3.67 -16.53
C SER A 132 24.79 4.09 -15.60
N SER A 133 23.77 3.26 -15.49
CA SER A 133 22.63 3.44 -14.58
C SER A 133 22.80 2.59 -13.33
N GLY A 134 22.28 3.08 -12.20
CA GLY A 134 22.43 2.39 -10.92
C GLY A 134 21.24 2.52 -9.98
N THR A 135 21.47 2.06 -8.76
CA THR A 135 20.52 2.19 -7.65
C THR A 135 20.46 3.65 -7.14
N TYR A 136 19.38 4.03 -6.45
CA TYR A 136 19.23 5.35 -5.83
C TYR A 136 19.39 6.57 -6.77
N GLY A 137 18.99 6.43 -8.03
CA GLY A 137 19.06 7.52 -9.01
C GLY A 137 20.47 7.80 -9.53
N THR A 138 21.42 6.88 -9.32
CA THR A 138 22.79 7.04 -9.82
C THR A 138 22.84 6.91 -11.34
N LEU A 139 23.02 8.03 -12.04
CA LEU A 139 23.31 8.10 -13.47
C LEU A 139 24.70 8.73 -13.68
N ILE A 140 25.60 8.02 -14.34
CA ILE A 140 26.99 8.45 -14.50
C ILE A 140 27.35 8.48 -15.98
N LEU A 141 27.79 9.64 -16.46
CA LEU A 141 28.42 9.81 -17.77
C LEU A 141 29.92 9.54 -17.65
N TRP A 142 30.43 8.60 -18.44
CA TRP A 142 31.83 8.28 -18.55
C TRP A 142 32.41 8.90 -19.81
N SER A 143 33.54 9.59 -19.70
CA SER A 143 34.20 10.25 -20.83
C SER A 143 35.68 9.87 -20.91
N LYS A 144 36.13 9.52 -22.10
CA LYS A 144 37.53 9.19 -22.38
C LYS A 144 38.34 10.48 -22.58
N CYS A 145 39.31 10.68 -21.71
CA CYS A 145 40.30 11.76 -21.75
C CYS A 145 41.70 11.19 -22.05
N GLU A 146 42.69 12.06 -22.24
CA GLU A 146 44.09 11.67 -22.50
C GLU A 146 44.66 10.75 -21.39
N ASN A 147 44.33 11.05 -20.13
CA ASN A 147 44.81 10.32 -18.95
C ASN A 147 43.89 9.17 -18.49
N GLY A 148 42.96 8.71 -19.34
CA GLY A 148 42.04 7.61 -19.03
C GLY A 148 40.57 8.04 -18.99
N TRP A 149 39.75 7.33 -18.22
CA TRP A 149 38.30 7.60 -18.15
C TRP A 149 37.97 8.47 -16.95
N THR A 150 37.22 9.54 -17.20
CA THR A 150 36.62 10.39 -16.17
C THR A 150 35.13 10.11 -16.08
N ASN A 151 34.51 10.51 -14.97
CA ASN A 151 33.08 10.38 -14.79
C ASN A 151 32.44 11.66 -14.25
N LYS A 152 31.19 11.90 -14.65
CA LYS A 152 30.33 12.98 -14.16
C LYS A 152 28.97 12.40 -13.80
N ARG A 153 28.50 12.62 -12.58
CA ARG A 153 27.13 12.26 -12.18
C ARG A 153 26.15 13.25 -12.79
N LEU A 154 25.06 12.72 -13.35
CA LEU A 154 23.90 13.49 -13.78
C LEU A 154 22.83 13.41 -12.69
N THR A 155 22.17 14.53 -12.42
CA THR A 155 21.09 14.66 -11.44
C THR A 155 19.77 14.74 -12.17
N GLY A 156 18.76 13.96 -11.76
CA GLY A 156 17.42 13.98 -12.35
C GLY A 156 16.54 12.86 -11.80
N HIS A 157 17.13 11.71 -11.49
CA HIS A 157 16.45 10.60 -10.83
C HIS A 157 16.75 10.52 -9.33
N SER A 158 15.75 10.05 -8.58
CA SER A 158 15.85 9.76 -7.13
C SER A 158 15.72 8.26 -6.80
N HIS A 159 15.39 7.44 -7.79
CA HIS A 159 15.14 6.00 -7.63
C HIS A 159 15.99 5.18 -8.62
N SER A 160 16.08 3.86 -8.40
CA SER A 160 16.83 2.96 -9.27
C SER A 160 16.42 3.08 -10.75
N ILE A 161 17.41 3.21 -11.63
CA ILE A 161 17.22 3.46 -13.07
C ILE A 161 17.36 2.14 -13.84
N PHE A 162 16.24 1.58 -14.27
CA PHE A 162 16.18 0.24 -14.89
C PHE A 162 16.35 0.26 -16.42
N CYS A 163 15.91 1.33 -17.07
CA CYS A 163 16.07 1.54 -18.50
C CYS A 163 17.04 2.71 -18.74
N LEU A 164 18.00 2.48 -19.65
CA LEU A 164 19.02 3.43 -20.08
C LEU A 164 19.39 3.02 -21.50
N ASP A 165 18.91 3.77 -22.49
CA ASP A 165 19.07 3.42 -23.89
C ASP A 165 19.23 4.67 -24.77
N LYS A 166 19.96 4.52 -25.88
CA LYS A 166 20.20 5.60 -26.83
C LYS A 166 19.00 5.73 -27.78
N ILE A 167 18.44 6.93 -27.91
CA ILE A 167 17.31 7.23 -28.81
C ILE A 167 17.61 8.39 -29.75
N GLY A 168 18.56 8.17 -30.67
CA GLY A 168 19.04 9.16 -31.62
C GLY A 168 20.52 9.47 -31.44
N LYS A 169 21.08 10.35 -32.29
CA LYS A 169 22.54 10.56 -32.38
C LYS A 169 23.18 11.00 -31.04
N ASN A 170 22.57 11.97 -30.36
CA ASN A 170 23.04 12.59 -29.12
C ASN A 170 22.00 12.50 -27.99
N LYS A 171 21.02 11.61 -28.10
CA LYS A 171 19.88 11.53 -27.19
C LYS A 171 19.87 10.20 -26.44
N VAL A 172 19.60 10.22 -25.14
CA VAL A 172 19.49 9.02 -24.29
C VAL A 172 18.24 9.14 -23.45
N ILE A 173 17.46 8.06 -23.38
CA ILE A 173 16.30 7.97 -22.50
C ILE A 173 16.67 7.18 -21.25
N THR A 174 16.22 7.65 -20.10
CA THR A 174 16.30 6.93 -18.83
C THR A 174 14.94 6.81 -18.18
N ASN A 175 14.72 5.74 -17.43
CA ASN A 175 13.51 5.58 -16.61
C ASN A 175 13.85 4.97 -15.25
N ASP A 176 13.28 5.55 -14.20
CA ASP A 176 13.44 5.06 -12.84
C ASP A 176 12.28 4.19 -12.33
N TYR A 177 12.45 3.61 -11.15
CA TYR A 177 11.46 2.74 -10.50
C TYR A 177 10.06 3.37 -10.38
N LYS A 178 9.97 4.69 -10.24
CA LYS A 178 8.70 5.43 -10.10
C LYS A 178 8.08 5.79 -11.45
N GLY A 179 8.70 5.38 -12.55
CA GLY A 179 8.19 5.60 -13.90
C GLY A 179 8.49 7.00 -14.45
N ILE A 180 9.40 7.75 -13.82
CA ILE A 180 9.87 9.04 -14.36
C ILE A 180 10.78 8.73 -15.55
N ASN A 181 10.41 9.18 -16.74
CA ASN A 181 11.26 9.17 -17.92
C ASN A 181 11.97 10.50 -18.06
N ILE A 182 13.27 10.47 -18.37
CA ILE A 182 14.04 11.67 -18.71
C ILE A 182 14.75 11.43 -20.03
N LEU A 183 14.53 12.32 -20.99
CA LEU A 183 15.33 12.38 -22.21
C LEU A 183 16.46 13.38 -22.03
N TRP A 184 17.68 12.87 -22.18
CA TRP A 184 18.91 13.63 -22.07
C TRP A 184 19.40 13.99 -23.47
N ASN A 185 19.69 15.27 -23.69
CA ASN A 185 20.32 15.75 -24.90
C ASN A 185 21.80 16.08 -24.63
N PHE A 186 22.71 15.37 -25.29
CA PHE A 186 24.16 15.50 -25.15
C PHE A 186 24.74 16.36 -26.27
N ASN A 187 24.30 17.62 -26.34
CA ASN A 187 24.89 18.63 -27.20
C ASN A 187 26.07 19.32 -26.48
N SER A 188 26.42 20.57 -26.85
CA SER A 188 27.48 21.33 -26.17
C SER A 188 27.22 21.49 -24.67
N GLU A 189 25.94 21.62 -24.29
CA GLU A 189 25.47 21.51 -22.92
C GLU A 189 24.61 20.24 -22.77
N ILE A 190 24.65 19.63 -21.57
CA ILE A 190 23.82 18.46 -21.25
C ILE A 190 22.51 19.01 -20.68
N GLU A 191 21.42 18.80 -21.40
CA GLU A 191 20.10 19.31 -21.05
C GLU A 191 19.09 18.17 -20.89
N GLU A 192 18.16 18.35 -19.95
CA GLU A 192 16.96 17.54 -19.84
C GLU A 192 15.93 18.11 -20.82
N SER A 193 15.63 17.38 -21.89
CA SER A 193 14.74 17.86 -22.96
C SER A 193 13.31 17.34 -22.84
N PHE A 194 13.06 16.35 -21.99
CA PHE A 194 11.72 15.78 -21.79
C PHE A 194 11.66 15.04 -20.45
N VAL A 195 10.61 15.33 -19.66
CA VAL A 195 10.31 14.62 -18.42
C VAL A 195 8.85 14.20 -18.44
N GLU A 196 8.60 12.90 -18.55
CA GLU A 196 7.24 12.35 -18.60
C GLU A 196 7.08 11.20 -17.65
N LYS A 197 5.92 11.14 -16.99
CA LYS A 197 5.63 10.08 -16.05
C LYS A 197 4.82 8.97 -16.71
N THR A 198 5.36 7.76 -16.69
CA THR A 198 4.69 6.55 -17.19
C THR A 198 4.26 5.63 -16.06
N ILE A 199 3.31 4.73 -16.36
CA ILE A 199 2.87 3.72 -15.42
C ILE A 199 3.87 2.56 -15.41
N GLY A 200 4.58 2.43 -14.29
CA GLY A 200 5.49 1.32 -14.02
C GLY A 200 6.92 1.56 -14.49
N ASN A 201 7.80 0.62 -14.15
CA ASN A 201 9.22 0.72 -14.42
C ASN A 201 9.57 0.13 -15.80
N MET A 202 10.11 0.96 -16.69
CA MET A 202 10.56 0.57 -18.01
C MET A 202 11.80 -0.33 -17.92
N GLN A 203 11.89 -1.33 -18.80
CA GLN A 203 12.96 -2.32 -18.83
C GLN A 203 13.95 -2.06 -19.97
N HIS A 204 13.45 -1.57 -21.10
CA HIS A 204 14.24 -1.22 -22.27
C HIS A 204 13.51 -0.22 -23.16
N ALA A 205 14.25 0.49 -24.00
CA ALA A 205 13.73 1.35 -25.05
C ALA A 205 14.43 1.12 -26.39
N SER A 206 13.74 1.41 -27.47
CA SER A 206 14.27 1.37 -28.83
C SER A 206 13.77 2.55 -29.64
N GLN A 207 14.66 3.18 -30.40
CA GLN A 207 14.27 4.20 -31.37
C GLN A 207 13.52 3.55 -32.52
N ILE A 208 12.41 4.16 -32.96
CA ILE A 208 11.65 3.73 -34.14
C ILE A 208 12.09 4.58 -35.34
N ASP A 209 12.02 5.91 -35.21
CA ASP A 209 12.50 6.85 -36.23
C ASP A 209 13.10 8.12 -35.56
N GLU A 210 13.41 9.17 -36.33
CA GLU A 210 13.99 10.42 -35.79
C GLU A 210 13.07 11.15 -34.78
N LYS A 211 11.77 10.96 -34.92
CA LYS A 211 10.72 11.58 -34.13
C LYS A 211 10.05 10.61 -33.16
N SER A 212 10.34 9.31 -33.20
CA SER A 212 9.64 8.34 -32.36
C SER A 212 10.51 7.28 -31.72
N PHE A 213 10.07 6.79 -30.56
CA PHE A 213 10.70 5.68 -29.85
C PHE A 213 9.65 4.87 -29.09
N ALA A 214 9.99 3.63 -28.75
CA ALA A 214 9.17 2.80 -27.90
C ALA A 214 9.92 2.28 -26.68
N MET A 215 9.17 1.97 -25.63
CA MET A 215 9.66 1.44 -24.36
C MET A 215 8.79 0.26 -23.94
N ILE A 216 9.37 -0.73 -23.26
CA ILE A 216 8.60 -1.83 -22.66
C ILE A 216 8.71 -1.79 -21.15
N ASN A 217 7.57 -1.87 -20.44
CA ASN A 217 7.55 -1.92 -18.98
C ASN A 217 7.64 -3.35 -18.45
N ARG A 218 7.91 -3.48 -17.14
CA ARG A 218 8.00 -4.79 -16.47
C ARG A 218 6.73 -5.63 -16.55
N SER A 219 5.57 -5.01 -16.78
CA SER A 219 4.29 -5.72 -16.96
C SER A 219 4.06 -6.18 -18.41
N GLY A 220 5.01 -5.93 -19.33
CA GLY A 220 4.90 -6.28 -20.74
C GLY A 220 4.21 -5.20 -21.60
N ILE A 221 3.73 -4.10 -21.00
CA ILE A 221 3.07 -3.04 -21.77
C ILE A 221 4.16 -2.29 -22.55
N ILE A 222 3.95 -2.13 -23.85
CA ILE A 222 4.83 -1.37 -24.74
C ILE A 222 4.23 0.02 -24.92
N TYR A 223 5.05 1.06 -24.74
CA TYR A 223 4.69 2.48 -24.84
C TYR A 223 5.41 3.05 -26.05
N GLN A 224 4.70 3.69 -26.97
CA GLN A 224 5.29 4.44 -28.09
C GLN A 224 5.14 5.93 -27.84
N PHE A 225 6.16 6.70 -28.20
CA PHE A 225 6.24 8.15 -28.04
C PHE A 225 6.62 8.78 -29.38
N TYR A 226 6.03 9.94 -29.68
CA TYR A 226 6.27 10.68 -30.91
C TYR A 226 6.48 12.17 -30.62
N LEU A 227 7.42 12.80 -31.31
CA LEU A 227 7.77 14.21 -31.16
C LEU A 227 6.74 15.10 -31.90
N VAL A 228 6.07 15.97 -31.16
CA VAL A 228 5.09 16.94 -31.66
C VAL A 228 5.42 18.32 -31.09
N GLU A 229 5.69 19.31 -31.95
CA GLU A 229 5.95 20.70 -31.53
C GLU A 229 6.99 20.80 -30.39
N ASP A 230 8.10 20.05 -30.51
CA ASP A 230 9.21 19.94 -29.56
C ASP A 230 8.99 19.10 -28.28
N ASP A 231 7.78 18.60 -28.04
CA ASP A 231 7.48 17.69 -26.94
C ASP A 231 7.22 16.25 -27.43
N TYR A 232 7.76 15.25 -26.73
CA TYR A 232 7.37 13.86 -26.98
C TYR A 232 6.00 13.60 -26.36
N ILE A 233 5.01 13.33 -27.20
CA ILE A 233 3.68 12.93 -26.75
C ILE A 233 3.59 11.41 -26.78
N TYR A 234 2.89 10.87 -25.80
CA TYR A 234 2.57 9.46 -25.75
C TYR A 234 1.61 9.06 -26.87
N GLU A 235 2.08 8.22 -27.78
CA GLU A 235 1.36 7.81 -28.97
C GLU A 235 0.55 6.53 -28.79
N ALA A 236 1.01 5.50 -28.07
CA ALA A 236 0.26 4.24 -27.97
C ALA A 236 0.70 3.35 -26.80
N ASN A 237 -0.22 2.58 -26.20
CA ASN A 237 0.13 1.35 -25.46
C ASN A 237 -0.32 0.10 -26.19
N TYR A 238 0.60 -0.82 -26.39
CA TYR A 238 0.25 -2.19 -26.77
C TYR A 238 0.09 -3.02 -25.51
N SER A 239 -1.16 -3.35 -25.20
CA SER A 239 -1.52 -4.25 -24.09
C SER A 239 -1.71 -5.68 -24.61
N LEU A 240 -0.73 -6.16 -25.37
CA LEU A 240 -0.80 -7.46 -26.06
C LEU A 240 0.04 -8.52 -25.35
N ALA A 241 1.07 -8.08 -24.65
CA ALA A 241 2.05 -8.93 -24.01
C ALA A 241 1.47 -9.73 -22.85
N SER A 242 1.65 -11.04 -22.93
CA SER A 242 1.67 -11.93 -21.79
C SER A 242 3.09 -12.00 -21.20
N GLY A 243 3.19 -12.13 -19.88
CA GLY A 243 4.48 -12.20 -19.19
C GLY A 243 5.10 -10.85 -18.83
N LYS A 244 6.28 -10.89 -18.21
CA LYS A 244 7.02 -9.68 -17.82
C LYS A 244 7.81 -9.18 -19.02
N GLY A 245 7.67 -7.90 -19.37
CA GLY A 245 8.49 -7.28 -20.40
C GLY A 245 9.98 -7.33 -20.03
N ARG A 246 10.83 -7.52 -21.04
CA ARG A 246 12.29 -7.69 -20.84
C ARG A 246 13.09 -6.78 -21.75
N ASP A 247 12.78 -6.82 -23.03
CA ASP A 247 13.59 -6.15 -24.05
C ASP A 247 12.71 -5.70 -25.22
N ILE A 248 13.20 -4.71 -25.96
CA ILE A 248 12.52 -4.19 -27.15
C ILE A 248 13.54 -3.66 -28.14
N VAL A 249 13.44 -4.04 -29.42
CA VAL A 249 14.40 -3.66 -30.46
C VAL A 249 13.68 -3.42 -31.78
N LEU A 250 14.04 -2.36 -32.49
CA LEU A 250 13.61 -2.16 -33.87
C LEU A 250 14.46 -2.99 -34.84
N TYR A 251 13.80 -3.77 -35.70
CA TYR A 251 14.40 -4.43 -36.85
C TYR A 251 13.68 -3.97 -38.12
N LYS A 252 14.37 -3.19 -38.96
CA LYS A 252 13.78 -2.51 -40.12
C LYS A 252 12.61 -1.63 -39.67
N ASN A 253 11.38 -1.92 -40.10
CA ASN A 253 10.16 -1.22 -39.70
C ASN A 253 9.35 -1.98 -38.62
N ILE A 254 9.90 -3.06 -38.05
CA ILE A 254 9.20 -3.93 -37.10
C ILE A 254 9.80 -3.76 -35.72
N LEU A 255 8.97 -3.34 -34.78
CA LEU A 255 9.31 -3.29 -33.37
C LEU A 255 9.13 -4.69 -32.77
N ILE A 256 10.23 -5.28 -32.30
CA ILE A 256 10.25 -6.61 -31.70
C ILE A 256 10.36 -6.45 -30.19
N ALA A 257 9.34 -6.87 -29.47
CA ALA A 257 9.27 -6.81 -28.01
C ALA A 257 9.33 -8.21 -27.41
N GLY A 258 10.24 -8.40 -26.46
CA GLY A 258 10.47 -9.66 -25.77
C GLY A 258 9.92 -9.66 -24.36
N THR A 259 9.19 -10.71 -24.01
CA THR A 259 8.65 -10.94 -22.68
C THR A 259 9.17 -12.25 -22.11
N SER A 260 8.89 -12.51 -20.83
CA SER A 260 9.20 -13.79 -20.21
C SER A 260 8.41 -14.99 -20.80
N GLU A 261 7.53 -14.78 -21.77
CA GLU A 261 6.61 -15.79 -22.29
C GLU A 261 6.54 -15.85 -23.82
N GLU A 262 6.86 -14.76 -24.52
CA GLU A 262 6.75 -14.67 -25.97
C GLU A 262 7.63 -13.57 -26.59
N LEU A 263 7.76 -13.62 -27.91
CA LEU A 263 8.17 -12.48 -28.73
C LEU A 263 6.95 -11.89 -29.43
N ILE A 264 6.89 -10.57 -29.50
CA ILE A 264 5.84 -9.78 -30.13
C ILE A 264 6.49 -8.95 -31.23
N PHE A 265 5.91 -8.98 -32.41
CA PHE A 265 6.30 -8.18 -33.56
C PHE A 265 5.20 -7.17 -33.81
N ILE A 266 5.55 -5.90 -33.92
CA ILE A 266 4.61 -4.82 -34.20
C ILE A 266 5.15 -4.11 -35.43
N ASP A 267 4.40 -4.15 -36.52
CA ASP A 267 4.72 -3.30 -37.66
C ASP A 267 4.51 -1.83 -37.27
N SER A 268 5.55 -1.01 -37.37
CA SER A 268 5.47 0.40 -36.91
C SER A 268 4.58 1.27 -37.79
N GLU A 269 4.25 0.85 -39.01
CA GLU A 269 3.41 1.59 -39.94
C GLU A 269 1.96 1.11 -39.87
N SER A 270 1.71 -0.19 -40.03
CA SER A 270 0.35 -0.75 -40.03
C SER A 270 -0.19 -1.02 -38.62
N LEU A 271 0.69 -1.08 -37.62
CA LEU A 271 0.41 -1.54 -36.26
C LEU A 271 -0.13 -2.97 -36.17
N GLU A 272 -0.03 -3.74 -37.25
CA GLU A 272 -0.34 -5.15 -37.23
C GLU A 272 0.66 -5.88 -36.34
N THR A 273 0.13 -6.75 -35.48
CA THR A 273 0.95 -7.43 -34.48
C THR A 273 0.95 -8.92 -34.67
N SER A 274 2.13 -9.54 -34.67
CA SER A 274 2.28 -10.99 -34.62
C SER A 274 3.11 -11.46 -33.43
N PHE A 275 3.07 -12.76 -33.13
CA PHE A 275 3.76 -13.31 -31.96
C PHE A 275 4.35 -14.69 -32.21
N ILE A 276 5.41 -15.00 -31.46
CA ILE A 276 5.96 -16.35 -31.29
C ILE A 276 5.73 -16.73 -29.83
N PRO A 277 4.73 -17.59 -29.55
CA PRO A 277 4.36 -17.93 -28.18
C PRO A 277 5.36 -18.89 -27.53
N LYS A 278 5.31 -18.99 -26.20
CA LYS A 278 6.11 -19.94 -25.38
C LYS A 278 7.63 -19.77 -25.50
N LEU A 279 8.08 -18.57 -25.85
CA LEU A 279 9.51 -18.25 -25.98
C LEU A 279 9.92 -17.25 -24.90
N SER A 280 10.60 -17.73 -23.86
CA SER A 280 10.97 -16.92 -22.69
C SER A 280 12.16 -16.02 -22.98
N CYS A 281 11.92 -14.92 -23.68
CA CYS A 281 12.93 -13.93 -24.04
C CYS A 281 13.49 -13.23 -22.79
N ARG A 282 14.80 -13.06 -22.75
CA ARG A 282 15.53 -12.17 -21.83
C ARG A 282 16.09 -10.95 -22.52
N GLU A 283 16.61 -11.13 -23.74
CA GLU A 283 17.22 -10.06 -24.54
C GLU A 283 17.05 -10.39 -26.03
N ILE A 284 16.95 -9.37 -26.88
CA ILE A 284 16.87 -9.49 -28.34
C ILE A 284 18.14 -8.88 -28.93
N LYS A 285 18.75 -9.55 -29.91
CA LYS A 285 19.93 -9.08 -30.63
C LYS A 285 19.73 -9.20 -32.12
N ILE A 286 20.09 -8.14 -32.83
CA ILE A 286 20.19 -8.15 -34.29
C ILE A 286 21.65 -8.36 -34.66
N ILE A 287 21.94 -9.48 -35.31
CA ILE A 287 23.29 -9.92 -35.68
C ILE A 287 23.27 -10.16 -37.18
N ASN A 288 24.09 -9.44 -37.95
CA ASN A 288 24.11 -9.54 -39.43
C ASN A 288 22.72 -9.55 -40.08
N ASN A 289 21.86 -8.62 -39.65
CA ASN A 289 20.49 -8.48 -40.16
C ASN A 289 19.57 -9.70 -39.88
N ASN A 290 19.97 -10.57 -38.96
CA ASN A 290 19.20 -11.70 -38.45
C ASN A 290 18.78 -11.44 -37.01
N ILE A 291 17.60 -11.93 -36.62
CA ILE A 291 17.04 -11.74 -35.29
C ILE A 291 17.44 -12.93 -34.42
N PHE A 292 18.01 -12.65 -33.26
CA PHE A 292 18.30 -13.64 -32.24
C PHE A 292 17.64 -13.23 -30.92
N THR A 293 17.15 -14.19 -30.16
CA THR A 293 16.70 -13.97 -28.79
C THR A 293 17.49 -14.82 -27.82
N LEU A 294 17.86 -14.21 -26.70
CA LEU A 294 18.37 -14.92 -25.56
C LEU A 294 17.21 -15.45 -24.72
N ILE A 295 17.22 -16.75 -24.46
CA ILE A 295 16.37 -17.41 -23.46
C ILE A 295 17.25 -17.93 -22.31
N ASN A 296 16.65 -18.39 -21.19
CA ASN A 296 17.37 -18.68 -19.93
C ASN A 296 18.75 -19.38 -20.08
N GLN A 297 18.87 -20.34 -21.01
CA GLN A 297 20.12 -21.10 -21.23
C GLN A 297 20.68 -20.98 -22.66
N ASN A 298 19.92 -20.43 -23.62
CA ASN A 298 20.23 -20.55 -25.05
C ASN A 298 20.10 -19.21 -25.76
N LEU A 299 20.87 -19.03 -26.83
CA LEU A 299 20.57 -18.06 -27.87
C LEU A 299 19.77 -18.79 -28.97
N VAL A 300 18.72 -18.18 -29.51
CA VAL A 300 17.83 -18.81 -30.50
C VAL A 300 17.67 -17.87 -31.69
N TYR A 301 17.88 -18.38 -32.90
CA TYR A 301 17.59 -17.66 -34.14
C TYR A 301 16.08 -17.57 -34.36
N ILE A 302 15.61 -16.42 -34.82
CA ILE A 302 14.19 -16.12 -35.00
C ILE A 302 13.89 -15.85 -36.47
N ASP A 303 13.16 -16.78 -37.05
CA ASP A 303 12.52 -16.61 -38.35
C ASP A 303 11.16 -15.93 -38.17
N LYS A 304 11.01 -14.71 -38.70
CA LYS A 304 9.76 -13.95 -38.61
C LYS A 304 8.62 -14.65 -39.37
N GLU A 305 8.90 -15.40 -40.42
CA GLU A 305 7.88 -16.08 -41.23
C GLU A 305 7.12 -17.14 -40.43
N LYS A 306 7.70 -17.63 -39.32
CA LYS A 306 7.06 -18.56 -38.39
C LYS A 306 6.13 -17.90 -37.36
N SER A 307 5.95 -16.58 -37.39
CA SER A 307 5.02 -15.90 -36.47
C SER A 307 3.56 -16.28 -36.79
N GLU A 308 2.82 -16.76 -35.79
CA GLU A 308 1.64 -17.60 -36.07
C GLU A 308 0.38 -16.81 -36.46
N ARG A 309 0.26 -15.51 -36.18
CA ARG A 309 -0.97 -14.72 -36.42
C ARG A 309 -0.72 -13.22 -36.46
N TYR A 310 -1.38 -12.50 -37.36
CA TYR A 310 -1.57 -11.04 -37.23
C TYR A 310 -2.92 -10.76 -36.54
N GLU A 311 -2.91 -9.92 -35.50
CA GLU A 311 -4.12 -9.40 -34.87
C GLU A 311 -4.41 -7.98 -35.33
N GLU A 312 -5.63 -7.74 -35.82
CA GLU A 312 -6.14 -6.38 -36.05
C GLU A 312 -6.26 -5.63 -34.72
N GLN A 313 -5.59 -4.48 -34.67
CA GLN A 313 -5.61 -3.58 -33.52
C GLN A 313 -6.53 -2.39 -33.79
N LYS A 314 -7.32 -1.99 -32.79
CA LYS A 314 -8.04 -0.71 -32.83
C LYS A 314 -7.31 0.32 -31.98
N ILE A 315 -7.01 1.46 -32.58
CA ILE A 315 -6.38 2.60 -31.90
C ILE A 315 -7.48 3.58 -31.51
N PHE A 316 -7.50 3.96 -30.24
CA PHE A 316 -8.38 4.99 -29.73
C PHE A 316 -7.57 6.14 -29.16
N ASN A 317 -7.78 7.36 -29.65
CA ASN A 317 -7.45 8.58 -28.93
C ASN A 317 -8.31 8.64 -27.67
N TYR A 318 -7.71 8.77 -26.49
CA TYR A 318 -8.47 8.83 -25.24
C TYR A 318 -8.11 10.04 -24.40
N ALA A 319 -9.15 10.59 -23.77
CA ALA A 319 -9.03 11.58 -22.71
C ALA A 319 -9.32 10.93 -21.36
N LYS A 320 -8.58 11.34 -20.33
CA LYS A 320 -8.71 10.82 -18.97
C LYS A 320 -9.34 11.86 -18.06
N ILE A 321 -10.40 11.46 -17.36
CA ILE A 321 -11.10 12.29 -16.37
C ILE A 321 -10.97 11.66 -14.99
N GLY A 322 -10.31 12.36 -14.05
CA GLY A 322 -10.20 11.94 -12.66
C GLY A 322 -11.37 12.42 -11.81
N LEU A 323 -11.91 11.59 -10.91
CA LEU A 323 -12.95 12.01 -9.97
C LEU A 323 -12.42 12.01 -8.54
N ILE A 324 -12.56 13.14 -7.84
CA ILE A 324 -12.25 13.30 -6.42
C ILE A 324 -13.46 13.83 -5.65
N GLY A 325 -13.63 13.38 -4.41
CA GLY A 325 -14.73 13.78 -3.55
C GLY A 325 -15.01 12.75 -2.46
N HIS A 326 -15.69 13.16 -1.39
CA HIS A 326 -15.95 12.28 -0.23
C HIS A 326 -16.83 11.07 -0.59
N THR A 327 -16.94 10.08 0.31
CA THR A 327 -17.87 8.96 0.13
C THR A 327 -19.31 9.46 0.05
N GLY A 328 -20.09 8.89 -0.87
CA GLY A 328 -21.51 9.23 -1.02
C GLY A 328 -21.82 10.52 -1.79
N VAL A 329 -20.84 11.28 -2.29
CA VAL A 329 -21.08 12.50 -3.11
C VAL A 329 -21.56 12.23 -4.54
N GLY A 330 -21.82 10.97 -4.88
CA GLY A 330 -22.41 10.58 -6.17
C GLY A 330 -21.42 10.45 -7.32
N LYS A 331 -20.14 10.15 -7.05
CA LYS A 331 -19.10 9.95 -8.09
C LYS A 331 -19.46 8.82 -9.06
N SER A 332 -19.76 7.64 -8.52
CA SER A 332 -20.15 6.46 -9.29
C SER A 332 -21.49 6.64 -9.99
N SER A 333 -22.43 7.34 -9.34
CA SER A 333 -23.72 7.71 -9.92
C SER A 333 -23.55 8.61 -11.14
N LEU A 334 -22.64 9.58 -11.08
CA LEU A 334 -22.33 10.44 -12.21
C LEU A 334 -21.70 9.65 -13.36
N CYS A 335 -20.71 8.79 -13.09
CA CYS A 335 -20.09 7.97 -14.13
C CYS A 335 -21.11 7.05 -14.82
N TYR A 336 -21.97 6.40 -14.04
CA TYR A 336 -23.00 5.52 -14.57
C TYR A 336 -24.00 6.30 -15.44
N TYR A 337 -24.44 7.48 -14.99
CA TYR A 337 -25.35 8.32 -15.77
C TYR A 337 -24.67 8.81 -17.06
N LEU A 338 -23.42 9.24 -17.01
CA LEU A 338 -22.68 9.67 -18.21
C LEU A 338 -22.57 8.54 -19.24
N LYS A 339 -22.48 7.28 -18.80
CA LYS A 339 -22.40 6.10 -19.66
C LYS A 339 -23.76 5.68 -20.22
N ASN A 340 -24.80 5.61 -19.39
CA ASN A 340 -26.05 4.95 -19.73
C ASN A 340 -27.24 5.91 -19.95
N ASN A 341 -27.06 7.21 -19.66
CA ASN A 341 -28.12 8.23 -19.64
C ASN A 341 -29.29 7.96 -18.68
N THR A 342 -29.20 6.92 -17.84
CA THR A 342 -30.17 6.62 -16.79
C THR A 342 -29.47 6.22 -15.50
N LEU A 343 -30.23 6.16 -14.41
CA LEU A 343 -29.77 5.66 -13.12
C LEU A 343 -30.81 4.68 -12.54
N ASP A 344 -31.11 3.62 -13.30
CA ASP A 344 -32.12 2.61 -12.95
C ASP A 344 -31.57 1.49 -12.04
N VAL A 345 -30.29 1.58 -11.68
CA VAL A 345 -29.59 0.55 -10.91
C VAL A 345 -29.12 1.12 -9.57
N GLU A 346 -29.35 0.37 -8.50
CA GLU A 346 -28.81 0.68 -7.19
C GLU A 346 -27.30 0.42 -7.18
N LEU A 347 -26.51 1.49 -7.32
CA LEU A 347 -25.05 1.41 -7.34
C LEU A 347 -24.50 1.25 -5.92
N LYS A 348 -23.80 0.14 -5.68
CA LYS A 348 -23.05 -0.10 -4.43
C LYS A 348 -21.81 0.80 -4.38
N SER A 349 -21.26 0.99 -3.18
CA SER A 349 -20.04 1.79 -2.96
C SER A 349 -18.84 1.27 -3.76
N THR A 350 -18.19 2.15 -4.54
CA THR A 350 -16.94 1.82 -5.25
C THR A 350 -15.83 1.47 -4.27
N PHE A 351 -15.16 0.36 -4.52
CA PHE A 351 -13.97 -0.06 -3.78
C PHE A 351 -12.70 0.28 -4.57
N GLY A 352 -11.68 0.86 -3.92
CA GLY A 352 -10.41 1.22 -4.55
C GLY A 352 -10.58 2.26 -5.66
N ARG A 353 -10.65 1.81 -6.92
CA ARG A 353 -10.91 2.65 -8.09
C ARG A 353 -11.66 1.85 -9.16
N ARG A 354 -12.53 2.50 -9.93
CA ARG A 354 -13.22 1.94 -11.09
C ARG A 354 -12.99 2.83 -12.31
N ILE A 355 -12.65 2.25 -13.46
CA ILE A 355 -12.49 3.00 -14.71
C ILE A 355 -13.70 2.74 -15.61
N TRP A 356 -14.34 3.80 -16.10
CA TRP A 356 -15.46 3.74 -17.03
C TRP A 356 -15.02 4.25 -18.39
N THR A 357 -15.39 3.53 -19.46
CA THR A 357 -15.06 3.94 -20.83
C THR A 357 -16.30 4.46 -21.54
N LEU A 358 -16.26 5.74 -21.94
CA LEU A 358 -17.28 6.37 -22.77
C LEU A 358 -16.81 6.41 -24.23
N ASN A 359 -17.74 6.18 -25.15
CA ASN A 359 -17.53 6.18 -26.59
C ASN A 359 -18.72 6.85 -27.33
N ARG A 360 -18.66 6.92 -28.66
CA ARG A 360 -19.71 7.55 -29.49
C ARG A 360 -21.13 7.01 -29.27
N ASN A 361 -21.27 5.77 -28.83
CA ASN A 361 -22.58 5.14 -28.61
C ASN A 361 -23.22 5.55 -27.28
N ASP A 362 -22.48 6.24 -26.40
CA ASP A 362 -22.93 6.64 -25.05
C ASP A 362 -23.51 8.07 -25.02
N ASP A 363 -24.05 8.54 -26.15
CA ASP A 363 -24.59 9.90 -26.32
C ASP A 363 -23.56 10.99 -26.01
N PHE A 364 -22.35 10.79 -26.54
CA PHE A 364 -21.26 11.76 -26.62
C PHE A 364 -20.91 11.99 -28.09
N GLU A 365 -20.71 13.26 -28.47
CA GLU A 365 -20.25 13.63 -29.82
C GLU A 365 -18.75 13.33 -29.98
N LEU A 366 -18.42 12.04 -30.11
CA LEU A 366 -17.06 11.51 -30.28
C LEU A 366 -16.89 10.88 -31.66
N GLU A 367 -15.68 10.98 -32.22
CA GLU A 367 -15.29 10.18 -33.40
C GLU A 367 -15.15 8.68 -33.04
N ASP A 368 -15.16 7.79 -34.05
CA ASP A 368 -15.10 6.33 -33.85
C ASP A 368 -13.86 5.85 -33.12
N ASN A 369 -12.76 6.58 -33.30
CA ASN A 369 -11.47 6.34 -32.66
C ASN A 369 -11.29 7.19 -31.40
N GLN A 370 -12.33 7.81 -30.84
CA GLN A 370 -12.22 8.62 -29.62
C GLN A 370 -12.94 7.97 -28.43
N GLN A 371 -12.30 8.02 -27.26
CA GLN A 371 -12.85 7.49 -26.00
C GLN A 371 -12.57 8.43 -24.83
N ILE A 372 -13.39 8.35 -23.78
CA ILE A 372 -13.13 9.04 -22.51
C ILE A 372 -13.07 8.00 -21.39
N LEU A 373 -12.00 8.05 -20.58
CA LEU A 373 -11.80 7.18 -19.43
C LEU A 373 -12.09 7.94 -18.13
N LEU A 374 -13.20 7.60 -17.46
CA LEU A 374 -13.55 8.17 -16.14
C LEU A 374 -12.93 7.33 -15.02
N TYR A 375 -12.06 7.92 -14.22
CA TYR A 375 -11.42 7.31 -13.06
C TYR A 375 -12.22 7.62 -11.79
N ASP A 376 -13.17 6.74 -11.44
CA ASP A 376 -13.96 6.80 -10.22
C ASP A 376 -13.18 6.21 -9.04
N ILE A 377 -12.61 7.05 -8.18
CA ILE A 377 -11.85 6.60 -7.00
C ILE A 377 -12.78 6.46 -5.80
N ALA A 378 -12.60 5.42 -5.01
CA ALA A 378 -13.34 5.21 -3.77
C ALA A 378 -13.15 6.40 -2.81
N GLY A 379 -14.24 6.83 -2.17
CA GLY A 379 -14.23 8.01 -1.30
C GLY A 379 -13.65 7.78 0.10
N GLN A 380 -12.90 6.69 0.34
CA GLN A 380 -12.26 6.43 1.63
C GLN A 380 -11.05 7.36 1.79
N GLU A 381 -11.18 8.37 2.65
CA GLU A 381 -10.21 9.47 2.83
C GLU A 381 -8.80 8.98 3.19
N SER A 382 -8.68 7.87 3.91
CA SER A 382 -7.39 7.28 4.28
C SER A 382 -6.62 6.66 3.11
N GLN A 383 -7.22 6.51 1.93
CA GLN A 383 -6.56 5.88 0.77
C GLN A 383 -6.45 6.82 -0.44
N LEU A 384 -7.15 7.96 -0.44
CA LEU A 384 -7.19 8.90 -1.57
C LEU A 384 -5.79 9.37 -2.02
N PHE A 385 -4.86 9.59 -1.08
CA PHE A 385 -3.48 9.98 -1.41
C PHE A 385 -2.72 8.90 -2.21
N THR A 386 -3.06 7.63 -2.04
CA THR A 386 -2.42 6.52 -2.76
C THR A 386 -2.77 6.51 -4.26
N PHE A 387 -3.82 7.25 -4.64
CA PHE A 387 -4.29 7.33 -6.02
C PHE A 387 -3.90 8.64 -6.74
N TYR A 388 -3.28 9.61 -6.06
CA TYR A 388 -2.89 10.89 -6.68
C TYR A 388 -1.93 10.71 -7.86
N GLU A 389 -0.97 9.80 -7.73
CA GLU A 389 -0.07 9.42 -8.82
C GLU A 389 -0.85 8.93 -10.04
N SER A 390 -1.93 8.17 -9.83
CA SER A 390 -2.78 7.69 -10.92
C SER A 390 -3.74 8.74 -11.49
N LEU A 391 -3.82 9.94 -10.92
CA LEU A 391 -4.59 11.07 -11.43
C LEU A 391 -3.71 12.19 -12.03
N SER A 392 -2.38 12.07 -11.88
CA SER A 392 -1.43 13.11 -12.31
C SER A 392 -1.53 13.48 -13.79
N ASP A 393 -1.88 12.49 -14.61
CA ASP A 393 -1.93 12.57 -16.06
C ASP A 393 -3.36 12.74 -16.59
N SER A 394 -4.33 13.12 -15.74
CA SER A 394 -5.71 13.41 -16.16
C SER A 394 -5.78 14.70 -16.99
N ASP A 395 -6.57 14.67 -18.07
CA ASP A 395 -6.88 15.86 -18.89
C ASP A 395 -7.86 16.78 -18.15
N ILE A 396 -8.84 16.18 -17.44
CA ILE A 396 -9.80 16.89 -16.61
C ILE A 396 -9.91 16.22 -15.23
N ILE A 397 -10.07 17.00 -14.16
CA ILE A 397 -10.37 16.50 -12.82
C ILE A 397 -11.69 17.08 -12.33
N PHE A 398 -12.60 16.20 -11.94
CA PHE A 398 -13.87 16.53 -11.30
C PHE A 398 -13.72 16.56 -9.79
N ILE A 399 -14.04 17.70 -9.20
CA ILE A 399 -14.09 17.94 -7.76
C ILE A 399 -15.56 17.90 -7.36
N ILE A 400 -16.01 16.77 -6.80
CA ILE A 400 -17.44 16.49 -6.60
C ILE A 400 -17.80 16.66 -5.12
N PHE A 401 -18.85 17.43 -4.85
CA PHE A 401 -19.39 17.65 -3.51
C PHE A 401 -20.92 17.62 -3.52
N LYS A 402 -21.52 17.34 -2.36
CA LYS A 402 -22.98 17.36 -2.21
C LYS A 402 -23.44 18.80 -2.04
N GLN A 403 -24.50 19.17 -2.74
CA GLN A 403 -25.16 20.45 -2.56
C GLN A 403 -25.49 20.72 -1.10
N THR A 404 -25.91 19.70 -0.35
CA THR A 404 -26.44 19.80 1.01
C THR A 404 -25.36 19.78 2.10
N ASP A 405 -24.08 19.57 1.75
CA ASP A 405 -23.02 19.32 2.72
C ASP A 405 -21.73 20.08 2.37
N ASN A 406 -21.52 21.22 3.04
CA ASN A 406 -20.33 22.04 2.91
C ASN A 406 -19.04 21.36 3.34
N GLU A 407 -19.12 20.39 4.25
CA GLU A 407 -17.92 19.70 4.70
C GLU A 407 -17.33 18.91 3.54
N THR A 408 -18.19 18.30 2.71
CA THR A 408 -17.74 17.59 1.50
C THR A 408 -17.01 18.52 0.52
N LEU A 409 -17.40 19.79 0.41
CA LEU A 409 -16.72 20.79 -0.40
C LEU A 409 -15.34 21.12 0.18
N ASN A 410 -15.26 21.44 1.48
CA ASN A 410 -13.99 21.78 2.14
C ASN A 410 -12.98 20.64 2.05
N ARG A 411 -13.42 19.41 2.25
CA ARG A 411 -12.57 18.21 2.11
C ARG A 411 -12.11 18.01 0.67
N ALA A 412 -13.00 18.18 -0.32
CA ALA A 412 -12.63 18.09 -1.73
C ALA A 412 -11.59 19.15 -2.14
N LEU A 413 -11.71 20.39 -1.65
CA LEU A 413 -10.73 21.46 -1.87
C LEU A 413 -9.37 21.19 -1.19
N SER A 414 -9.37 20.54 -0.02
CA SER A 414 -8.13 20.09 0.63
C SER A 414 -7.40 19.06 -0.22
N HIS A 415 -8.11 18.06 -0.74
CA HIS A 415 -7.54 17.07 -1.66
C HIS A 415 -7.01 17.70 -2.96
N LEU A 416 -7.75 18.68 -3.52
CA LEU A 416 -7.30 19.42 -4.69
C LEU A 416 -5.95 20.11 -4.47
N LYS A 417 -5.75 20.73 -3.30
CA LYS A 417 -4.48 21.41 -2.96
C LYS A 417 -3.28 20.46 -3.01
N GLU A 418 -3.45 19.23 -2.51
CA GLU A 418 -2.41 18.21 -2.55
C GLU A 418 -2.22 17.64 -3.96
N LEU A 419 -3.32 17.35 -4.67
CA LEU A 419 -3.29 16.78 -6.01
C LEU A 419 -2.61 17.71 -7.03
N LYS A 420 -2.82 19.03 -6.91
CA LYS A 420 -2.17 20.05 -7.77
C LYS A 420 -0.64 20.04 -7.74
N LYS A 421 -0.02 19.39 -6.75
CA LYS A 421 1.44 19.19 -6.71
C LYS A 421 1.93 18.14 -7.71
N PHE A 422 1.03 17.30 -8.23
CA PHE A 422 1.35 16.15 -9.07
C PHE A 422 0.73 16.21 -10.47
N THR A 423 -0.23 17.10 -10.71
CA THR A 423 -0.98 17.16 -11.97
C THR A 423 -0.26 17.97 -13.05
N SER A 424 -0.50 17.60 -14.30
CA SER A 424 0.00 18.34 -15.47
C SER A 424 -0.45 19.82 -15.46
N PRO A 425 0.40 20.77 -15.88
CA PRO A 425 0.02 22.19 -16.02
C PRO A 425 -1.20 22.42 -16.92
N ASN A 426 -1.45 21.52 -17.87
CA ASN A 426 -2.55 21.62 -18.84
C ASN A 426 -3.85 20.97 -18.34
N CYS A 427 -3.86 20.34 -17.17
CA CYS A 427 -5.04 19.71 -16.59
C CYS A 427 -6.12 20.74 -16.24
N LYS A 428 -7.36 20.48 -16.65
CA LYS A 428 -8.54 21.29 -16.33
C LYS A 428 -9.24 20.81 -15.07
N TYR A 429 -9.77 21.72 -14.27
CA TYR A 429 -10.45 21.42 -13.01
C TYR A 429 -11.91 21.85 -13.06
N TYR A 430 -12.82 20.90 -12.88
CA TYR A 430 -14.26 21.16 -12.83
C TYR A 430 -14.79 20.96 -11.42
N LEU A 431 -15.46 21.95 -10.88
CA LEU A 431 -16.18 21.85 -9.62
C LEU A 431 -17.61 21.39 -9.88
N ILE A 432 -17.99 20.22 -9.37
CA ILE A 432 -19.29 19.59 -9.61
C ILE A 432 -20.10 19.59 -8.31
N ARG A 433 -21.13 20.43 -8.27
CA ARG A 433 -22.16 20.44 -7.23
C ARG A 433 -23.24 19.44 -7.59
N ASN A 434 -23.28 18.30 -6.90
CA ASN A 434 -24.24 17.22 -7.15
C ASN A 434 -25.43 17.27 -6.17
N PHE A 435 -26.46 16.46 -6.41
CA PHE A 435 -27.71 16.40 -5.62
C PHE A 435 -28.55 17.68 -5.67
N THR A 436 -28.62 18.35 -6.82
CA THR A 436 -29.47 19.55 -6.98
C THR A 436 -30.96 19.28 -6.91
N ASP A 437 -31.38 18.01 -6.96
CA ASP A 437 -32.76 17.57 -6.82
C ASP A 437 -33.21 17.41 -5.36
N ASP A 438 -32.28 17.49 -4.40
CA ASP A 438 -32.59 17.42 -2.99
C ASP A 438 -33.30 18.72 -2.52
N PRO A 439 -34.50 18.63 -1.91
CA PRO A 439 -35.23 19.80 -1.43
C PRO A 439 -34.55 20.49 -0.24
N HIS A 440 -33.65 19.80 0.48
CA HIS A 440 -32.90 20.37 1.60
C HIS A 440 -31.76 21.24 1.08
N ASN A 441 -32.07 22.49 0.78
CA ASN A 441 -31.11 23.44 0.25
C ASN A 441 -30.25 24.04 1.38
N SER A 442 -29.35 23.27 1.97
CA SER A 442 -28.23 23.81 2.74
C SER A 442 -27.18 24.20 1.71
N VAL A 443 -27.02 25.47 1.33
CA VAL A 443 -26.17 26.43 2.03
C VAL A 443 -26.37 27.79 1.39
N GLN A 444 -26.68 28.81 2.20
CA GLN A 444 -26.67 30.21 1.77
C GLN A 444 -25.32 30.85 2.16
N GLY A 445 -24.78 31.73 1.31
CA GLY A 445 -23.60 32.54 1.63
C GLY A 445 -22.23 32.03 1.16
N ILE A 446 -22.16 30.99 0.32
CA ILE A 446 -20.89 30.62 -0.34
C ILE A 446 -20.66 31.48 -1.57
N ASP A 447 -19.55 32.20 -1.57
CA ASP A 447 -19.03 32.88 -2.75
C ASP A 447 -18.17 31.92 -3.59
N PHE A 448 -18.82 31.22 -4.51
CA PHE A 448 -18.12 30.31 -5.44
C PHE A 448 -17.15 31.05 -6.37
N SER A 449 -17.39 32.32 -6.69
CA SER A 449 -16.48 33.11 -7.53
C SER A 449 -15.09 33.18 -6.90
N SER A 450 -15.03 33.51 -5.60
CA SER A 450 -13.78 33.53 -4.84
C SER A 450 -13.09 32.17 -4.78
N ILE A 451 -13.85 31.07 -4.65
CA ILE A 451 -13.31 29.71 -4.58
C ILE A 451 -12.68 29.33 -5.93
N LEU A 452 -13.38 29.59 -7.03
CA LEU A 452 -12.90 29.28 -8.38
C LEU A 452 -11.60 30.03 -8.68
N GLU A 453 -11.54 31.33 -8.35
CA GLU A 453 -10.34 32.14 -8.54
C GLU A 453 -9.19 31.69 -7.63
N ARG A 454 -9.42 31.59 -6.33
CA ARG A 454 -8.41 31.20 -5.33
C ARG A 454 -7.79 29.83 -5.62
N HIS A 455 -8.61 28.89 -6.04
CA HIS A 455 -8.17 27.53 -6.32
C HIS A 455 -7.83 27.29 -7.80
N LYS A 456 -7.94 28.29 -8.68
CA LYS A 456 -7.73 28.16 -10.14
C LYS A 456 -8.53 26.97 -10.71
N ILE A 457 -9.84 27.01 -10.54
CA ILE A 457 -10.77 26.01 -11.07
C ILE A 457 -11.40 26.59 -12.34
N ASP A 458 -11.37 25.83 -13.43
CA ASP A 458 -11.75 26.32 -14.77
C ASP A 458 -13.27 26.47 -14.94
N ARG A 459 -14.06 25.53 -14.41
CA ARG A 459 -15.54 25.52 -14.59
C ARG A 459 -16.26 25.01 -13.36
N MET A 460 -17.53 25.42 -13.21
CA MET A 460 -18.44 24.89 -12.20
C MET A 460 -19.75 24.41 -12.84
N PHE A 461 -20.24 23.25 -12.40
CA PHE A 461 -21.52 22.69 -12.82
C PHE A 461 -22.36 22.32 -11.61
N SER A 462 -23.67 22.58 -11.69
CA SER A 462 -24.66 22.12 -10.71
C SER A 462 -25.56 21.09 -11.38
N ILE A 463 -25.52 19.84 -10.91
CA ILE A 463 -26.14 18.68 -11.55
C ILE A 463 -26.95 17.82 -10.58
N SER A 464 -27.82 16.99 -11.15
CA SER A 464 -28.38 15.83 -10.45
C SER A 464 -28.04 14.57 -11.20
N SER A 465 -27.19 13.71 -10.63
CA SER A 465 -26.94 12.36 -11.17
C SER A 465 -28.19 11.47 -11.14
N LYS A 466 -29.21 11.81 -10.35
CA LYS A 466 -30.46 11.05 -10.24
C LYS A 466 -31.48 11.45 -11.31
N LYS A 467 -31.69 12.75 -11.51
CA LYS A 467 -32.66 13.28 -12.50
C LYS A 467 -32.06 13.57 -13.88
N GLY A 468 -30.74 13.56 -14.01
CA GLY A 468 -30.06 13.94 -15.24
C GLY A 468 -29.91 15.44 -15.49
N SER A 469 -30.37 16.28 -14.56
CA SER A 469 -30.42 17.73 -14.77
C SER A 469 -29.02 18.31 -14.98
N ASN A 470 -28.87 19.12 -16.03
CA ASN A 470 -27.62 19.77 -16.47
C ASN A 470 -26.46 18.83 -16.87
N ILE A 471 -26.68 17.51 -16.98
CA ILE A 471 -25.60 16.58 -17.40
C ILE A 471 -25.22 16.79 -18.87
N ASN A 472 -26.15 17.11 -19.76
CA ASN A 472 -25.82 17.39 -21.17
C ASN A 472 -24.89 18.60 -21.33
N LYS A 473 -25.07 19.64 -20.51
CA LYS A 473 -24.14 20.80 -20.48
C LYS A 473 -22.74 20.39 -20.03
N LEU A 474 -22.67 19.48 -19.05
CA LEU A 474 -21.39 18.91 -18.61
C LEU A 474 -20.76 18.07 -19.75
N LYS A 475 -21.52 17.23 -20.47
CA LYS A 475 -21.03 16.47 -21.62
C LYS A 475 -20.43 17.37 -22.70
N SER A 476 -21.14 18.40 -23.14
CA SER A 476 -20.65 19.35 -24.15
C SER A 476 -19.37 20.07 -23.69
N ALA A 477 -19.29 20.45 -22.42
CA ALA A 477 -18.09 21.08 -21.87
C ALA A 477 -16.90 20.14 -21.75
N ILE A 478 -17.13 18.84 -21.48
CA ILE A 478 -16.07 17.83 -21.52
C ILE A 478 -15.47 17.75 -22.93
N ILE A 479 -16.33 17.59 -23.95
CA ILE A 479 -15.89 17.46 -25.35
C ILE A 479 -15.14 18.71 -25.83
N GLY A 480 -15.65 19.90 -25.50
CA GLY A 480 -15.04 21.16 -25.94
C GLY A 480 -13.69 21.51 -25.30
N ASP A 481 -13.41 21.03 -24.08
CA ASP A 481 -12.17 21.35 -23.37
C ASP A 481 -11.07 20.30 -23.54
N ILE A 482 -11.40 19.11 -24.07
CA ILE A 482 -10.40 18.10 -24.42
C ILE A 482 -9.67 18.53 -25.69
N ASN A 483 -8.34 18.63 -25.63
CA ASN A 483 -7.52 18.83 -26.80
C ASN A 483 -7.23 17.49 -27.50
N TRP A 484 -8.18 17.01 -28.31
CA TRP A 484 -8.09 15.74 -29.05
C TRP A 484 -6.87 15.60 -29.97
N LYS A 485 -6.20 16.70 -30.35
CA LYS A 485 -4.95 16.64 -31.11
C LYS A 485 -3.74 16.23 -30.26
N LYS A 486 -3.82 16.43 -28.94
CA LYS A 486 -2.75 16.09 -27.97
C LYS A 486 -3.16 14.95 -27.03
N THR A 487 -4.32 14.32 -27.24
CA THR A 487 -4.75 13.18 -26.44
C THR A 487 -3.85 11.96 -26.68
N LYS A 488 -3.68 11.18 -25.62
CA LYS A 488 -2.99 9.90 -25.63
C LYS A 488 -3.72 8.92 -26.53
N LYS A 489 -3.03 8.02 -27.22
CA LYS A 489 -3.70 6.89 -27.87
C LYS A 489 -3.56 5.60 -27.05
N MET A 490 -4.58 4.76 -27.14
CA MET A 490 -4.66 3.45 -26.52
C MET A 490 -4.93 2.42 -27.60
N VAL A 491 -4.15 1.33 -27.60
CA VAL A 491 -4.37 0.22 -28.52
C VAL A 491 -5.13 -0.88 -27.79
N GLN A 492 -6.29 -1.25 -28.33
CA GLN A 492 -7.11 -2.33 -27.80
C GLN A 492 -7.15 -3.49 -28.80
N SER A 493 -6.85 -4.69 -28.30
CA SER A 493 -6.99 -5.91 -29.07
C SER A 493 -8.45 -6.33 -29.16
N LYS A 494 -8.78 -7.09 -30.21
CA LYS A 494 -10.07 -7.79 -30.33
C LYS A 494 -10.36 -8.67 -29.10
N HIS A 495 -9.33 -9.26 -28.50
CA HIS A 495 -9.43 -10.05 -27.28
C HIS A 495 -9.91 -9.25 -26.07
N PHE A 496 -9.37 -8.04 -25.84
CA PHE A 496 -9.81 -7.18 -24.75
C PHE A 496 -11.28 -6.77 -24.89
N ALA A 497 -11.70 -6.42 -26.11
CA ALA A 497 -13.08 -6.04 -26.39
C ALA A 497 -14.06 -7.19 -26.10
N VAL A 498 -13.78 -8.40 -26.57
CA VAL A 498 -14.64 -9.57 -26.35
C VAL A 498 -14.69 -9.97 -24.87
N VAL A 499 -13.57 -9.91 -24.13
CA VAL A 499 -13.58 -10.19 -22.68
C VAL A 499 -14.39 -9.13 -21.92
N SER A 500 -14.27 -7.86 -22.30
CA SER A 500 -15.01 -6.76 -21.67
C SER A 500 -16.51 -6.87 -21.90
N GLU A 501 -16.94 -7.19 -23.12
CA GLU A 501 -18.35 -7.42 -23.47
C GLU A 501 -18.96 -8.57 -22.66
N VAL A 502 -18.25 -9.71 -22.58
CA VAL A 502 -18.72 -10.85 -21.77
C VAL A 502 -18.81 -10.48 -20.28
N LEU A 503 -17.85 -9.70 -19.77
CA LEU A 503 -17.90 -9.24 -18.38
C LEU A 503 -19.04 -8.28 -18.10
N GLU A 504 -19.35 -7.36 -19.00
CA GLU A 504 -20.50 -6.45 -18.86
C GLU A 504 -21.81 -7.25 -18.78
N ASN A 505 -21.97 -8.29 -19.61
CA ASN A 505 -23.10 -9.19 -19.55
C ASN A 505 -23.17 -9.93 -18.21
N LEU A 506 -22.06 -10.52 -17.75
CA LEU A 506 -22.00 -11.21 -16.45
C LEU A 506 -22.27 -10.27 -15.26
N LEU A 507 -21.82 -9.02 -15.33
CA LEU A 507 -22.10 -8.01 -14.31
C LEU A 507 -23.59 -7.61 -14.26
N SER A 508 -24.30 -7.73 -15.38
CA SER A 508 -25.75 -7.49 -15.44
C SER A 508 -26.57 -8.66 -14.86
N GLU A 509 -26.02 -9.87 -14.88
CA GLU A 509 -26.64 -11.07 -14.32
C GLU A 509 -26.44 -11.13 -12.79
N LYS A 510 -27.54 -11.02 -12.03
CA LYS A 510 -27.51 -10.86 -10.56
C LYS A 510 -26.97 -12.06 -9.75
N ASN A 511 -26.57 -13.17 -10.39
CA ASN A 511 -26.30 -14.46 -9.73
C ASN A 511 -24.86 -14.98 -9.85
N ILE A 512 -23.95 -14.23 -10.49
CA ILE A 512 -22.57 -14.70 -10.69
C ILE A 512 -21.60 -13.82 -9.87
N ASP A 513 -21.27 -14.28 -8.67
CA ASP A 513 -20.35 -13.59 -7.77
C ASP A 513 -18.88 -13.87 -8.15
N THR A 514 -18.57 -15.12 -8.49
CA THR A 514 -17.22 -15.62 -8.79
C THR A 514 -17.23 -16.67 -9.89
N MET A 515 -16.15 -16.77 -10.67
CA MET A 515 -16.00 -17.73 -11.76
C MET A 515 -14.55 -18.18 -11.90
N SER A 516 -14.29 -19.44 -12.28
CA SER A 516 -12.91 -19.85 -12.60
C SER A 516 -12.48 -19.30 -13.97
N VAL A 517 -11.17 -19.11 -14.19
CA VAL A 517 -10.66 -18.71 -15.52
C VAL A 517 -11.03 -19.73 -16.60
N LYS A 518 -11.19 -21.01 -16.23
CA LYS A 518 -11.63 -22.05 -17.16
C LYS A 518 -13.09 -21.85 -17.56
N ASP A 519 -13.99 -21.69 -16.60
CA ASP A 519 -15.42 -21.51 -16.88
C ASP A 519 -15.65 -20.22 -17.68
N PHE A 520 -14.89 -19.15 -17.37
CA PHE A 520 -14.93 -17.93 -18.16
C PHE A 520 -14.46 -18.18 -19.61
N GLN A 521 -13.39 -18.95 -19.78
CA GLN A 521 -12.86 -19.31 -21.09
C GLN A 521 -13.87 -20.12 -21.92
N ASP A 522 -14.68 -20.96 -21.27
CA ASP A 522 -15.70 -21.78 -21.93
C ASP A 522 -16.90 -20.93 -22.43
N ILE A 523 -17.12 -19.73 -21.87
CA ILE A 523 -18.17 -18.78 -22.29
C ILE A 523 -17.68 -17.90 -23.46
N LEU A 524 -16.37 -17.75 -23.65
CA LEU A 524 -15.81 -16.89 -24.69
C LEU A 524 -16.09 -17.46 -26.09
N LYS A 525 -16.69 -16.63 -26.96
CA LYS A 525 -16.91 -16.95 -28.39
C LYS A 525 -15.59 -17.08 -29.17
N LEU A 526 -14.53 -16.39 -28.75
CA LEU A 526 -13.20 -16.45 -29.35
C LEU A 526 -12.25 -17.29 -28.49
N LYS A 527 -11.43 -18.11 -29.13
CA LYS A 527 -10.43 -18.93 -28.43
C LYS A 527 -9.25 -18.07 -27.99
N ILE A 528 -9.30 -17.57 -26.77
CA ILE A 528 -8.22 -16.77 -26.16
C ILE A 528 -7.26 -17.69 -25.39
N PRO A 529 -5.94 -17.60 -25.58
CA PRO A 529 -4.98 -18.34 -24.77
C PRO A 529 -5.11 -18.00 -23.27
N LYS A 530 -5.12 -19.02 -22.41
CA LYS A 530 -5.34 -18.86 -20.96
C LYS A 530 -4.42 -17.82 -20.32
N LYS A 531 -3.14 -17.75 -20.72
CA LYS A 531 -2.19 -16.73 -20.22
C LYS A 531 -2.57 -15.30 -20.62
N HIS A 532 -3.03 -15.09 -21.85
CA HIS A 532 -3.49 -13.78 -22.34
C HIS A 532 -4.81 -13.38 -21.66
N LEU A 533 -5.73 -14.32 -21.46
CA LEU A 533 -6.96 -14.09 -20.69
C LEU A 533 -6.63 -13.65 -19.24
N ARG A 534 -5.70 -14.33 -18.56
CA ARG A 534 -5.20 -13.93 -17.24
C ARG A 534 -4.55 -12.54 -17.24
N TYR A 535 -3.87 -12.16 -18.33
CA TYR A 535 -3.31 -10.82 -18.48
C TYR A 535 -4.41 -9.75 -18.59
N ILE A 536 -5.42 -9.98 -19.45
CA ILE A 536 -6.60 -9.11 -19.55
C ILE A 536 -7.28 -8.99 -18.19
N PHE A 537 -7.45 -10.08 -17.46
CA PHE A 537 -8.00 -10.04 -16.10
C PHE A 537 -7.16 -9.23 -15.11
N ASN A 538 -5.83 -9.28 -15.21
CA ASN A 538 -4.96 -8.41 -14.40
C ASN A 538 -5.15 -6.92 -14.75
N ILE A 539 -5.38 -6.58 -16.03
CA ILE A 539 -5.71 -5.20 -16.44
C ILE A 539 -7.04 -4.79 -15.83
N LEU A 540 -8.08 -5.59 -16.02
CA LEU A 540 -9.42 -5.29 -15.52
C LEU A 540 -9.47 -5.21 -13.99
N THR A 541 -8.61 -6.00 -13.31
CA THR A 541 -8.37 -5.89 -11.86
C THR A 541 -7.74 -4.54 -11.50
N LYS A 542 -6.72 -4.11 -12.25
CA LYS A 542 -6.13 -2.77 -12.09
C LYS A 542 -7.14 -1.66 -12.39
N GLN A 543 -8.11 -1.89 -13.27
CA GLN A 543 -9.22 -0.98 -13.57
C GLN A 543 -10.34 -1.05 -12.52
N GLY A 544 -10.30 -2.04 -11.62
CA GLY A 544 -11.30 -2.32 -10.58
C GLY A 544 -12.67 -2.70 -11.10
N LEU A 545 -12.73 -3.31 -12.29
CA LEU A 545 -13.97 -3.88 -12.84
C LEU A 545 -14.26 -5.28 -12.28
N ILE A 546 -13.21 -6.03 -11.98
CA ILE A 546 -13.24 -7.38 -11.39
C ILE A 546 -12.07 -7.52 -10.41
N GLU A 547 -11.98 -8.64 -9.70
CA GLU A 547 -10.76 -9.04 -9.00
C GLU A 547 -10.29 -10.42 -9.47
N TYR A 548 -9.12 -10.47 -10.09
CA TYR A 548 -8.48 -11.72 -10.51
C TYR A 548 -7.49 -12.24 -9.49
N ILE A 549 -7.79 -13.40 -8.91
CA ILE A 549 -6.93 -14.11 -7.97
C ILE A 549 -6.05 -15.09 -8.76
N LYS A 550 -4.83 -14.67 -9.06
CA LYS A 550 -3.86 -15.45 -9.85
C LYS A 550 -3.58 -16.85 -9.27
N ASP A 551 -3.44 -16.95 -7.94
CA ASP A 551 -3.04 -18.19 -7.27
C ASP A 551 -4.17 -19.25 -7.30
N LEU A 552 -5.43 -18.82 -7.31
CA LEU A 552 -6.62 -19.69 -7.40
C LEU A 552 -7.15 -19.84 -8.83
N ASP A 553 -6.63 -19.02 -9.75
CA ASP A 553 -7.14 -18.91 -11.12
C ASP A 553 -8.65 -18.64 -11.15
N GLN A 554 -9.09 -17.73 -10.28
CA GLN A 554 -10.49 -17.31 -10.12
C GLN A 554 -10.66 -15.81 -10.34
N VAL A 555 -11.81 -15.43 -10.89
CA VAL A 555 -12.25 -14.06 -11.12
C VAL A 555 -13.47 -13.79 -10.24
N ILE A 556 -13.36 -12.82 -9.35
CA ILE A 556 -14.50 -12.25 -8.63
C ILE A 556 -15.08 -11.13 -9.48
N ILE A 557 -16.37 -11.24 -9.78
CA ILE A 557 -17.07 -10.32 -10.66
C ILE A 557 -17.87 -9.32 -9.81
N ASN A 558 -18.74 -9.80 -8.91
CA ASN A 558 -19.65 -8.95 -8.13
C ASN A 558 -19.94 -9.46 -6.71
N ASP A 559 -18.99 -10.15 -6.09
CA ASP A 559 -19.18 -10.72 -4.74
C ASP A 559 -19.36 -9.61 -3.67
N LYS A 560 -20.57 -9.53 -3.11
CA LYS A 560 -20.92 -8.57 -2.04
C LYS A 560 -20.13 -8.85 -0.76
N LYS A 561 -19.91 -10.12 -0.42
CA LYS A 561 -19.18 -10.55 0.78
C LYS A 561 -17.71 -10.17 0.66
N TYR A 562 -17.09 -10.45 -0.50
CA TYR A 562 -15.75 -10.00 -0.86
C TYR A 562 -15.59 -8.50 -0.60
N ASN A 563 -16.44 -7.68 -1.21
CA ASN A 563 -16.32 -6.22 -1.12
C ASN A 563 -16.53 -5.70 0.31
N THR A 564 -17.40 -6.34 1.09
CA THR A 564 -17.64 -6.02 2.51
C THR A 564 -16.38 -6.30 3.34
N LEU A 565 -15.80 -7.49 3.18
CA LEU A 565 -14.60 -7.91 3.90
C LEU A 565 -13.40 -7.01 3.57
N LYS A 566 -13.27 -6.62 2.30
CA LYS A 566 -12.21 -5.74 1.81
C LYS A 566 -12.21 -4.36 2.49
N SER A 567 -13.37 -3.88 2.91
CA SER A 567 -13.53 -2.61 3.63
C SER A 567 -13.48 -2.79 5.15
N LEU A 568 -14.09 -3.86 5.67
CA LEU A 568 -14.21 -4.14 7.10
C LEU A 568 -12.86 -4.52 7.72
N ILE A 569 -12.04 -5.32 7.04
CA ILE A 569 -10.76 -5.81 7.59
C ILE A 569 -9.81 -4.65 7.96
N PRO A 570 -9.54 -3.66 7.08
CA PRO A 570 -8.73 -2.49 7.44
C PRO A 570 -9.27 -1.70 8.64
N GLU A 571 -10.60 -1.56 8.75
CA GLU A 571 -11.24 -0.86 9.86
C GLU A 571 -11.06 -1.62 11.18
N LEU A 572 -11.28 -2.94 11.16
CA LEU A 572 -11.08 -3.80 12.34
C LEU A 572 -9.64 -3.78 12.82
N ILE A 573 -8.70 -3.82 11.89
CA ILE A 573 -7.26 -3.70 12.13
C ILE A 573 -6.93 -2.37 12.82
N LYS A 574 -7.45 -1.26 12.28
CA LYS A 574 -7.23 0.07 12.85
C LYS A 574 -7.81 0.19 14.26
N ASN A 575 -8.99 -0.38 14.49
CA ASN A 575 -9.65 -0.38 15.80
C ASN A 575 -8.95 -1.26 16.84
N LYS A 576 -8.05 -2.16 16.42
CA LYS A 576 -7.28 -3.06 17.29
C LYS A 576 -5.78 -2.76 17.28
N ASN A 577 -5.39 -1.52 16.97
CA ASN A 577 -3.99 -1.06 16.97
C ASN A 577 -3.05 -1.99 16.19
N GLY A 578 -3.52 -2.57 15.09
CA GLY A 578 -2.71 -3.40 14.21
C GLY A 578 -2.63 -4.88 14.60
N ILE A 579 -3.38 -5.40 15.58
CA ILE A 579 -3.37 -6.84 15.91
C ILE A 579 -4.77 -7.44 15.80
N ILE A 580 -4.95 -8.49 14.97
CA ILE A 580 -6.23 -9.20 14.85
C ILE A 580 -6.03 -10.71 14.66
N THR A 581 -6.88 -11.52 15.28
CA THR A 581 -6.87 -12.98 15.09
C THR A 581 -7.89 -13.43 14.04
N THR A 582 -7.61 -14.54 13.35
CA THR A 582 -8.56 -15.14 12.41
C THR A 582 -9.88 -15.51 13.08
N ARG A 583 -9.88 -15.85 14.37
CA ARG A 583 -11.10 -16.08 15.16
C ARG A 583 -11.95 -14.82 15.34
N GLU A 584 -11.33 -13.69 15.61
CA GLU A 584 -12.05 -12.40 15.72
C GLU A 584 -12.65 -11.97 14.38
N LEU A 585 -11.92 -12.19 13.29
CA LEU A 585 -12.44 -12.01 11.94
C LEU A 585 -13.64 -12.94 11.69
N LEU A 586 -13.47 -14.25 11.91
CA LEU A 586 -14.52 -15.26 11.69
C LEU A 586 -15.76 -15.04 12.58
N LYS A 587 -15.59 -14.62 13.84
CA LYS A 587 -16.71 -14.31 14.76
C LYS A 587 -17.60 -13.18 14.24
N LYS A 588 -17.04 -12.19 13.57
CA LYS A 588 -17.81 -11.07 12.98
C LYS A 588 -18.50 -11.44 11.66
N LEU A 589 -18.15 -12.58 11.06
CA LEU A 589 -18.49 -12.89 9.68
C LEU A 589 -19.52 -14.01 9.49
N SER A 590 -19.96 -14.67 10.57
CA SER A 590 -21.09 -15.62 10.59
C SER A 590 -21.20 -16.49 9.32
N GLU A 591 -20.39 -17.55 9.26
CA GLU A 591 -20.38 -18.73 8.34
C GLU A 591 -19.13 -18.89 7.43
N GLY A 592 -18.75 -20.15 7.14
CA GLY A 592 -17.82 -20.58 6.09
C GLY A 592 -16.31 -20.39 6.35
N LYS A 593 -15.69 -21.22 7.19
CA LYS A 593 -14.28 -21.08 7.64
C LYS A 593 -13.25 -21.06 6.48
N GLU A 594 -13.38 -21.94 5.50
CA GLU A 594 -12.34 -22.22 4.50
C GLU A 594 -12.24 -21.17 3.37
N GLN A 595 -13.39 -20.69 2.90
CA GLN A 595 -13.47 -19.61 1.90
C GLN A 595 -13.02 -18.28 2.50
N ILE A 596 -13.41 -18.00 3.75
CA ILE A 596 -13.03 -16.78 4.46
C ILE A 596 -11.55 -16.79 4.86
N GLU A 597 -10.98 -17.93 5.22
CA GLU A 597 -9.55 -17.97 5.58
C GLU A 597 -8.65 -17.70 4.38
N THR A 598 -8.95 -18.33 3.24
CA THR A 598 -8.29 -18.06 1.97
C THR A 598 -8.45 -16.59 1.58
N TYR A 599 -9.66 -16.05 1.75
CA TYR A 599 -10.00 -14.67 1.49
C TYR A 599 -9.21 -13.65 2.33
N ILE A 600 -9.16 -13.88 3.64
CA ILE A 600 -8.43 -13.08 4.63
C ILE A 600 -6.94 -13.11 4.30
N ARG A 601 -6.36 -14.29 4.04
CA ARG A 601 -4.95 -14.44 3.61
C ARG A 601 -4.64 -13.55 2.40
N PHE A 602 -5.54 -13.48 1.42
CA PHE A 602 -5.34 -12.67 0.22
C PHE A 602 -5.57 -11.17 0.42
N GLN A 603 -6.58 -10.76 1.18
CA GLN A 603 -6.78 -9.33 1.48
C GLN A 603 -5.61 -8.76 2.26
N ILE A 604 -5.12 -9.49 3.26
CA ILE A 604 -3.94 -9.08 4.02
C ILE A 604 -2.72 -8.95 3.10
N LYS A 605 -2.55 -9.87 2.14
CA LYS A 605 -1.47 -9.85 1.13
C LYS A 605 -1.57 -8.67 0.15
N LEU A 606 -2.77 -8.20 -0.18
CA LEU A 606 -3.02 -6.99 -0.98
C LEU A 606 -2.77 -5.72 -0.16
N LEU A 607 -3.16 -5.77 1.11
CA LEU A 607 -2.98 -4.74 2.12
C LEU A 607 -1.52 -4.62 2.60
N GLU A 608 -0.65 -5.60 2.34
CA GLU A 608 0.82 -5.57 2.58
C GLU A 608 1.49 -4.31 2.03
N ARG A 609 0.89 -3.66 1.03
CA ARG A 609 1.41 -2.42 0.44
C ARG A 609 1.17 -1.18 1.30
N ASN A 610 0.15 -1.17 2.17
CA ASN A 610 -0.36 0.04 2.86
C ASN A 610 -0.86 -0.19 4.31
N LEU A 611 -0.54 -1.30 4.99
CA LEU A 611 -1.03 -1.58 6.35
C LEU A 611 0.06 -1.73 7.42
N GLU A 612 -0.28 -1.28 8.63
CA GLU A 612 0.45 -1.41 9.90
C GLU A 612 -0.10 -2.60 10.75
N ALA A 613 -0.34 -3.77 10.15
CA ALA A 613 -1.16 -4.82 10.78
C ALA A 613 -0.57 -6.23 10.79
N VAL A 614 -0.79 -6.96 11.88
CA VAL A 614 -0.39 -8.34 12.17
C VAL A 614 -1.64 -9.21 12.27
N VAL A 615 -1.69 -10.29 11.50
CA VAL A 615 -2.80 -11.24 11.54
C VAL A 615 -2.32 -12.64 11.90
N PHE A 616 -3.01 -13.26 12.85
CA PHE A 616 -2.73 -14.61 13.36
C PHE A 616 -3.74 -15.63 12.85
N PHE A 617 -3.27 -16.67 12.15
CA PHE A 617 -4.09 -17.79 11.68
C PHE A 617 -4.16 -18.91 12.72
N GLU A 618 -5.37 -19.40 12.98
CA GLU A 618 -5.58 -20.65 13.71
C GLU A 618 -5.87 -21.77 12.73
N GLY A 619 -5.06 -22.84 12.74
CA GLY A 619 -5.50 -24.14 12.20
C GLY A 619 -4.87 -24.60 10.89
N VAL A 620 -3.55 -24.51 10.73
CA VAL A 620 -2.82 -25.43 9.85
C VAL A 620 -1.65 -25.98 10.65
N GLU A 621 -1.42 -27.29 10.61
CA GLU A 621 -0.28 -27.97 11.24
C GLU A 621 1.11 -27.48 10.76
N SER A 622 1.15 -26.40 9.98
CA SER A 622 2.37 -25.68 9.61
C SER A 622 2.68 -24.58 10.64
N LYS A 623 3.86 -24.68 11.25
CA LYS A 623 4.52 -23.76 12.21
C LYS A 623 4.72 -22.31 11.73
N GLU A 624 4.04 -21.86 10.70
CA GLU A 624 4.22 -20.55 10.09
C GLU A 624 2.86 -19.96 9.77
N LEU A 625 2.53 -18.79 10.33
CA LEU A 625 1.83 -17.68 9.65
C LEU A 625 1.42 -16.62 10.66
N ILE A 626 2.42 -15.92 11.21
CA ILE A 626 2.24 -14.51 11.53
C ILE A 626 2.38 -13.78 10.19
N LEU A 627 1.30 -13.21 9.65
CA LEU A 627 1.41 -12.36 8.48
C LEU A 627 1.90 -10.98 8.94
N VAL A 628 3.17 -10.70 8.64
CA VAL A 628 3.84 -9.43 8.91
C VAL A 628 3.95 -8.63 7.60
N PRO A 629 3.66 -7.31 7.59
CA PRO A 629 3.79 -6.50 6.37
C PRO A 629 5.20 -6.55 5.77
N ARG A 630 5.33 -6.56 4.43
CA ARG A 630 6.63 -6.74 3.74
C ARG A 630 7.70 -5.68 3.99
N HIS A 631 7.33 -4.51 4.49
CA HIS A 631 8.29 -3.45 4.82
C HIS A 631 9.00 -3.71 6.16
N PHE A 632 8.53 -4.68 6.93
CA PHE A 632 9.26 -5.23 8.07
C PHE A 632 10.21 -6.33 7.57
N SER A 633 11.48 -6.27 7.97
CA SER A 633 12.55 -7.14 7.46
C SER A 633 12.37 -8.61 7.87
N ASP A 634 12.85 -9.51 7.01
CA ASP A 634 13.08 -10.93 7.37
C ASP A 634 14.27 -11.10 8.34
N GLU A 635 15.12 -10.07 8.44
CA GLU A 635 16.25 -10.00 9.35
C GLU A 635 15.79 -9.61 10.76
N THR A 636 16.50 -10.12 11.78
CA THR A 636 16.33 -9.70 13.18
C THR A 636 16.49 -8.20 13.25
N THR A 637 15.40 -7.49 13.57
CA THR A 637 15.42 -6.04 13.70
C THR A 637 16.24 -5.67 14.92
N GLU A 638 17.31 -4.89 14.73
CA GLU A 638 17.88 -4.11 15.82
C GLU A 638 16.81 -3.14 16.33
N LEU A 639 16.67 -3.04 17.66
CA LEU A 639 15.75 -2.09 18.29
C LEU A 639 16.08 -0.67 17.79
N PRO A 640 15.06 0.17 17.45
CA PRO A 640 15.33 1.55 17.10
C PRO A 640 16.09 2.25 18.24
N SER A 641 17.08 3.08 17.91
CA SER A 641 18.04 3.64 18.87
C SER A 641 17.40 4.43 20.02
N ASN A 642 16.22 5.02 19.78
CA ASN A 642 15.41 5.70 20.78
C ASN A 642 14.81 4.76 21.85
N PHE A 643 14.65 3.47 21.56
CA PHE A 643 14.16 2.47 22.52
C PHE A 643 15.29 1.76 23.26
N LEU A 644 16.45 1.55 22.63
CA LEU A 644 17.63 0.96 23.29
C LEU A 644 18.02 1.71 24.56
N SER A 645 17.95 3.05 24.54
CA SER A 645 18.28 3.89 25.70
C SER A 645 17.35 3.74 26.92
N LEU A 646 16.23 3.03 26.75
CA LEU A 646 15.20 2.93 27.77
C LEU A 646 14.91 1.49 28.22
N ILE A 647 15.61 0.48 27.67
CA ILE A 647 15.65 -0.90 28.19
C ILE A 647 16.96 -1.06 28.97
N PRO A 648 16.91 -1.20 30.31
CA PRO A 648 18.09 -1.62 31.06
C PRO A 648 18.53 -3.03 30.62
N GLU A 649 19.84 -3.26 30.42
CA GLU A 649 20.40 -4.56 29.97
C GLU A 649 19.98 -5.75 30.86
N GLU A 650 19.57 -5.46 32.09
CA GLU A 650 19.19 -6.42 33.14
C GLU A 650 17.68 -6.73 33.22
N ASN A 651 16.84 -6.08 32.40
CA ASN A 651 15.39 -6.26 32.42
C ASN A 651 14.90 -7.29 31.38
N GLU A 652 15.09 -8.58 31.69
CA GLU A 652 14.69 -9.73 30.85
C GLU A 652 13.86 -10.75 31.65
N ILE A 653 12.80 -11.28 31.03
CA ILE A 653 12.05 -12.47 31.47
C ILE A 653 12.30 -13.57 30.43
N SER A 654 12.98 -14.65 30.82
CA SER A 654 13.29 -15.76 29.92
C SER A 654 12.74 -17.09 30.44
N PHE A 655 12.08 -17.88 29.61
CA PHE A 655 11.65 -19.24 29.94
C PHE A 655 11.82 -20.20 28.76
N LYS A 656 12.08 -21.48 29.08
CA LYS A 656 12.24 -22.55 28.09
C LYS A 656 11.00 -23.43 28.10
N THR A 657 10.55 -23.85 26.92
CA THR A 657 9.41 -24.77 26.79
C THR A 657 9.68 -25.86 25.75
N ASN A 658 9.05 -27.03 25.91
CA ASN A 658 9.02 -28.07 24.90
C ASN A 658 7.95 -27.73 23.85
N GLU A 659 8.24 -27.90 22.57
CA GLU A 659 7.31 -27.55 21.47
C GLU A 659 5.94 -28.24 21.61
N ASP A 660 5.91 -29.47 22.12
CA ASP A 660 4.69 -30.30 22.16
C ASP A 660 3.66 -29.84 23.22
N ASN A 661 4.07 -29.06 24.23
CA ASN A 661 3.21 -28.69 25.37
C ASN A 661 2.87 -27.19 25.44
N PHE A 662 3.41 -26.34 24.56
CA PHE A 662 3.19 -24.89 24.60
C PHE A 662 2.12 -24.45 23.60
N SER A 663 1.03 -23.87 24.11
CA SER A 663 0.00 -23.26 23.26
C SER A 663 0.38 -21.83 22.89
N TRP A 664 0.97 -21.66 21.71
CA TRP A 664 1.21 -20.34 21.10
C TRP A 664 -0.05 -19.48 21.03
N TYR A 665 -1.20 -20.13 20.83
CA TYR A 665 -2.50 -19.48 20.79
C TYR A 665 -2.85 -18.78 22.11
N ASN A 666 -2.75 -19.50 23.25
CA ASN A 666 -3.06 -18.94 24.56
C ASN A 666 -2.10 -17.80 24.95
N PHE A 667 -0.83 -17.94 24.56
CA PHE A 667 0.19 -16.91 24.75
C PHE A 667 -0.16 -15.63 24.00
N LEU A 668 -0.49 -15.72 22.72
CA LEU A 668 -0.82 -14.55 21.90
C LEU A 668 -2.12 -13.87 22.34
N ASP A 669 -3.18 -14.61 22.67
CA ASP A 669 -4.42 -14.04 23.21
C ASP A 669 -4.14 -13.26 24.52
N SER A 670 -3.26 -13.79 25.36
CA SER A 670 -2.86 -13.12 26.61
C SER A 670 -2.09 -11.82 26.36
N ILE A 671 -1.27 -11.75 25.31
CA ILE A 671 -0.57 -10.52 24.91
C ILE A 671 -1.54 -9.51 24.29
N ILE A 672 -2.49 -9.94 23.46
CA ILE A 672 -3.50 -9.06 22.82
C ILE A 672 -4.35 -8.35 23.87
N ASP A 673 -4.73 -9.05 24.94
CA ASP A 673 -5.49 -8.48 26.06
C ASP A 673 -4.75 -7.34 26.79
N LEU A 674 -3.45 -7.18 26.60
CA LEU A 674 -2.67 -6.08 27.19
C LEU A 674 -2.84 -4.74 26.43
N ASN A 675 -3.62 -4.71 25.33
CA ASN A 675 -3.90 -3.52 24.51
C ASN A 675 -2.63 -2.75 24.08
N LEU A 676 -1.59 -3.49 23.70
CA LEU A 676 -0.31 -2.89 23.30
C LEU A 676 -0.40 -2.26 21.89
N ASN A 677 0.31 -1.16 21.70
CA ASN A 677 0.55 -0.54 20.40
C ASN A 677 1.77 -1.19 19.74
N VAL A 678 1.64 -1.62 18.50
CA VAL A 678 2.75 -2.17 17.71
C VAL A 678 3.64 -1.03 17.22
N VAL A 679 4.94 -1.09 17.54
CA VAL A 679 5.93 -0.12 17.05
C VAL A 679 6.76 -0.71 15.91
N GLN A 680 7.18 -1.96 16.04
CA GLN A 680 7.93 -2.66 15.01
C GLN A 680 7.70 -4.17 15.15
N ILE A 681 7.80 -4.95 14.08
CA ILE A 681 7.67 -6.41 14.15
C ILE A 681 8.53 -7.07 13.07
N CYS A 682 8.88 -8.35 13.23
CA CYS A 682 9.48 -9.21 12.21
C CYS A 682 8.94 -10.65 12.37
N LYS A 683 9.33 -11.58 11.47
CA LYS A 683 8.84 -12.98 11.52
C LYS A 683 9.19 -13.73 12.79
N LYS A 684 10.27 -13.34 13.48
CA LYS A 684 10.80 -14.04 14.67
C LYS A 684 10.60 -13.29 15.99
N SER A 685 10.29 -11.99 15.94
CA SER A 685 10.23 -11.07 17.10
C SER A 685 9.39 -9.82 16.80
N GLY A 686 8.99 -9.03 17.79
CA GLY A 686 8.42 -7.70 17.55
C GLY A 686 8.46 -6.81 18.78
N VAL A 687 8.40 -5.50 18.60
CA VAL A 687 8.44 -4.42 19.60
C VAL A 687 7.03 -3.84 19.80
N PHE A 688 6.56 -3.91 21.05
CA PHE A 688 5.24 -3.44 21.47
C PHE A 688 5.34 -2.41 22.61
N THR A 689 4.41 -1.47 22.69
CA THR A 689 4.42 -0.34 23.65
C THR A 689 3.04 -0.10 24.28
N THR A 690 2.98 0.58 25.43
CA THR A 690 1.72 1.08 26.01
C THR A 690 1.49 2.55 25.61
N VAL A 691 0.36 3.14 26.01
CA VAL A 691 -0.06 4.50 25.63
C VAL A 691 0.80 5.61 26.29
N ASP A 692 1.53 5.32 27.38
CA ASP A 692 2.15 6.31 28.28
C ASP A 692 3.68 6.45 28.16
N ASN A 693 4.27 6.22 26.97
CA ASN A 693 5.72 6.39 26.71
C ASN A 693 6.67 5.56 27.62
N SER A 694 6.19 4.43 28.13
CA SER A 694 6.99 3.33 28.72
C SER A 694 6.77 2.05 27.89
N PHE A 695 7.76 1.15 27.76
CA PHE A 695 7.70 0.01 26.83
C PHE A 695 8.57 -1.19 27.24
N CYS A 696 8.15 -2.43 27.02
CA CYS A 696 8.71 -3.23 25.91
C CYS A 696 8.14 -4.65 25.94
N PHE A 697 8.07 -5.27 24.77
CA PHE A 697 8.05 -6.72 24.62
C PHE A 697 8.80 -7.06 23.34
N GLN A 698 9.73 -8.02 23.38
CA GLN A 698 10.36 -8.70 22.24
C GLN A 698 10.13 -10.21 22.44
N ILE A 699 9.99 -10.99 21.37
CA ILE A 699 10.01 -12.47 21.43
C ILE A 699 11.22 -12.90 20.62
N LEU A 700 12.20 -13.58 21.19
CA LEU A 700 13.22 -14.28 20.40
C LEU A 700 13.02 -15.78 20.58
N LEU A 701 12.45 -16.43 19.57
CA LEU A 701 12.37 -17.88 19.49
C LEU A 701 13.71 -18.45 19.07
N ALA A 702 14.60 -18.66 20.04
CA ALA A 702 15.80 -19.44 19.82
C ALA A 702 15.43 -20.93 19.95
N GLU A 703 15.62 -21.69 18.88
CA GLU A 703 15.56 -23.16 18.93
C GLU A 703 16.85 -23.65 19.59
N ILE A 704 16.74 -24.15 20.82
CA ILE A 704 17.86 -24.70 21.57
C ILE A 704 17.80 -26.22 21.46
N ILE A 705 18.89 -26.81 20.97
CA ILE A 705 19.06 -28.27 20.95
C ILE A 705 19.74 -28.68 22.26
N GLU A 706 18.96 -29.19 23.21
CA GLU A 706 19.47 -29.83 24.43
C GLU A 706 19.33 -31.35 24.29
N GLY A 707 20.39 -32.02 23.85
CA GLY A 707 20.40 -33.48 23.62
C GLY A 707 19.60 -33.89 22.37
N ARG A 708 18.66 -34.83 22.50
CA ARG A 708 17.75 -35.27 21.41
C ARG A 708 16.42 -34.49 21.35
N LYS A 709 16.20 -33.52 22.23
CA LYS A 709 14.94 -32.76 22.33
C LYS A 709 15.14 -31.33 21.85
N ARG A 710 14.22 -30.83 21.03
CA ARG A 710 14.14 -29.42 20.62
C ARG A 710 13.40 -28.65 21.71
N LYS A 711 14.02 -27.61 22.26
CA LYS A 711 13.38 -26.66 23.18
C LYS A 711 13.31 -25.30 22.52
N GLN A 712 12.27 -24.54 22.85
CA GLN A 712 12.15 -23.14 22.47
C GLN A 712 12.43 -22.29 23.71
N GLU A 713 13.31 -21.31 23.58
CA GLU A 713 13.49 -20.27 24.59
C GLU A 713 12.66 -19.05 24.17
N ILE A 714 11.91 -18.49 25.11
CA ILE A 714 11.15 -17.25 24.96
C ILE A 714 11.75 -16.23 25.91
N LYS A 715 12.29 -15.14 25.34
CA LYS A 715 12.87 -14.00 26.06
C LYS A 715 12.01 -12.77 25.85
N ILE A 716 11.74 -12.03 26.92
CA ILE A 716 10.89 -10.85 26.97
C ILE A 716 11.68 -9.73 27.65
N PHE A 717 11.98 -8.65 26.93
CA PHE A 717 12.63 -7.47 27.50
C PHE A 717 11.59 -6.40 27.85
N TYR A 718 11.83 -5.63 28.93
CA TYR A 718 10.93 -4.57 29.42
C TYR A 718 11.70 -3.31 29.88
N GLY A 719 11.10 -2.13 29.74
CA GLY A 719 11.74 -0.83 30.02
C GLY A 719 10.77 0.35 29.95
N GLY A 720 11.27 1.58 30.02
CA GLY A 720 10.41 2.76 29.99
C GLY A 720 10.93 3.92 30.84
N LYS A 721 10.29 5.08 30.69
CA LYS A 721 10.67 6.30 31.41
C LYS A 721 10.13 6.35 32.83
N ASP A 722 9.03 5.64 33.10
CA ASP A 722 8.35 5.65 34.39
C ASP A 722 8.41 4.25 35.04
N GLU A 723 9.21 4.10 36.10
CA GLU A 723 9.40 2.83 36.81
C GLU A 723 8.09 2.25 37.37
N ILE A 724 7.11 3.08 37.73
CA ILE A 724 5.84 2.61 38.29
C ILE A 724 5.01 1.94 37.20
N ILE A 725 4.94 2.57 36.02
CA ILE A 725 4.23 2.02 34.86
C ILE A 725 4.90 0.72 34.40
N VAL A 726 6.24 0.67 34.39
CA VAL A 726 7.02 -0.52 34.03
C VAL A 726 6.73 -1.68 34.98
N ASN A 727 6.72 -1.42 36.30
CA ASN A 727 6.42 -2.45 37.30
C ASN A 727 4.97 -2.95 37.21
N ASN A 728 4.01 -2.05 36.97
CA ASN A 728 2.60 -2.43 36.77
C ASN A 728 2.41 -3.31 35.53
N PHE A 729 3.10 -2.99 34.44
CA PHE A 729 3.10 -3.81 33.23
C PHE A 729 3.73 -5.19 33.48
N LEU A 730 4.86 -5.23 34.20
CA LEU A 730 5.55 -6.47 34.58
C LEU A 730 4.64 -7.39 35.42
N GLU A 731 3.92 -6.84 36.39
CA GLU A 731 2.97 -7.63 37.19
C GLU A 731 1.82 -8.20 36.33
N GLN A 732 1.27 -7.41 35.40
CA GLN A 732 0.20 -7.85 34.52
C GLN A 732 0.65 -8.97 33.57
N ILE A 733 1.82 -8.84 32.97
CA ILE A 733 2.33 -9.83 32.01
C ILE A 733 2.71 -11.13 32.71
N ILE A 734 3.38 -11.06 33.87
CA ILE A 734 3.72 -12.26 34.66
C ILE A 734 2.44 -12.99 35.07
N LYS A 735 1.43 -12.28 35.57
CA LYS A 735 0.14 -12.88 35.96
C LYS A 735 -0.51 -13.63 34.80
N LYS A 736 -0.51 -13.05 33.60
CA LYS A 736 -1.05 -13.71 32.40
C LYS A 736 -0.21 -14.91 31.97
N LEU A 737 1.12 -14.81 32.01
CA LEU A 737 2.03 -15.88 31.60
C LEU A 737 2.05 -17.07 32.56
N MET A 738 1.87 -16.86 33.87
CA MET A 738 1.79 -17.92 34.88
C MET A 738 0.68 -18.95 34.59
N HIS A 739 -0.42 -18.52 33.96
CA HIS A 739 -1.51 -19.41 33.56
C HIS A 739 -1.17 -20.31 32.36
N ILE A 740 -0.12 -19.97 31.61
CA ILE A 740 0.24 -20.60 30.33
C ILE A 740 1.49 -21.47 30.49
N VAL A 741 2.44 -21.00 31.31
CA VAL A 741 3.70 -21.71 31.59
C VAL A 741 3.88 -21.76 33.10
N PRO A 742 3.50 -22.87 33.75
CA PRO A 742 3.65 -23.06 35.20
C PRO A 742 5.12 -23.00 35.66
N GLU A 743 6.06 -23.25 34.75
CA GLU A 743 7.51 -23.20 34.95
C GLU A 743 8.06 -21.76 35.00
N ILE A 744 7.25 -20.75 34.67
CA ILE A 744 7.52 -19.33 35.00
C ILE A 744 7.32 -19.14 36.52
N LYS A 745 8.09 -19.88 37.32
CA LYS A 745 8.46 -19.47 38.67
C LYS A 745 9.65 -18.52 38.55
N ILE A 746 9.47 -17.43 37.80
CA ILE A 746 10.46 -16.37 37.75
C ILE A 746 10.28 -15.52 39.01
N ARG A 747 11.14 -15.78 40.00
CA ARG A 747 11.60 -14.87 41.05
C ARG A 747 10.52 -13.98 41.68
N GLU A 748 9.55 -14.57 42.38
CA GLU A 748 8.86 -13.85 43.47
C GLU A 748 9.87 -13.16 44.41
N ASP A 749 11.05 -13.76 44.56
CA ASP A 749 12.15 -13.26 45.38
C ASP A 749 12.83 -12.00 44.81
N GLU A 750 12.80 -11.75 43.49
CA GLU A 750 13.31 -10.49 42.91
C GLU A 750 12.27 -9.38 42.89
N ILE A 751 10.99 -9.70 42.66
CA ILE A 751 9.89 -8.74 42.84
C ILE A 751 9.83 -8.31 44.31
N LYS A 752 10.03 -9.24 45.26
CA LYS A 752 10.18 -8.93 46.71
C LYS A 752 11.46 -8.15 47.01
N LYS A 753 12.56 -8.36 46.29
CA LYS A 753 13.83 -7.60 46.43
C LYS A 753 13.67 -6.16 45.95
N ASN A 754 12.99 -5.93 44.83
CA ASN A 754 12.70 -4.58 44.33
C ASN A 754 11.69 -3.84 45.23
N LYS A 755 10.70 -4.55 45.81
CA LYS A 755 9.88 -4.02 46.92
C LYS A 755 10.71 -3.66 48.16
N LYS A 756 11.79 -4.39 48.45
CA LYS A 756 12.73 -4.07 49.56
C LYS A 756 13.70 -2.92 49.25
N ILE A 757 14.05 -2.66 48.00
CA ILE A 757 14.90 -1.51 47.62
C ILE A 757 14.14 -0.19 47.81
N ILE A 758 12.82 -0.21 47.58
CA ILE A 758 11.93 0.93 47.89
C ILE A 758 11.83 1.15 49.41
N GLN A 759 11.85 0.08 50.21
CA GLN A 759 11.82 0.18 51.69
C GLN A 759 13.17 0.62 52.29
N LYS A 760 14.32 0.27 51.71
CA LYS A 760 15.65 0.59 52.29
C LYS A 760 16.14 2.03 52.08
N LYS A 761 15.54 2.82 51.19
CA LYS A 761 15.83 4.26 51.06
C LYS A 761 14.99 5.13 52.01
N GLY A 762 14.11 4.53 52.80
CA GLY A 762 13.16 5.23 53.69
C GLY A 762 13.51 5.26 55.18
N ASP A 763 14.59 4.62 55.62
CA ASP A 763 14.91 4.51 57.06
C ASP A 763 16.15 5.33 57.44
N GLY A 764 15.96 6.65 57.47
CA GLY A 764 16.82 7.62 58.13
C GLY A 764 15.93 8.68 58.77
N GLU A 765 15.39 8.35 59.95
CA GLU A 765 14.65 9.20 60.89
C GLU A 765 13.81 10.35 60.29
N GLY A 766 12.67 9.98 59.71
CA GLY A 766 11.61 10.91 59.30
C GLY A 766 10.25 10.25 59.46
N GLU A 767 9.29 11.00 60.00
CA GLU A 767 7.96 10.57 60.41
C GLU A 767 7.22 9.66 59.41
N LYS A 768 6.58 8.62 59.97
CA LYS A 768 5.69 7.65 59.30
C LYS A 768 4.87 8.27 58.15
N LYS A 769 5.09 7.81 56.92
CA LYS A 769 4.11 7.94 55.82
C LYS A 769 3.70 6.56 55.30
N ASN A 770 2.38 6.40 55.19
CA ASN A 770 1.63 5.18 54.93
C ASN A 770 1.93 4.55 53.55
N LEU A 771 1.65 3.23 53.44
CA LEU A 771 1.53 2.53 52.16
C LEU A 771 0.61 3.30 51.21
N ASP A 772 1.10 3.64 50.01
CA ASP A 772 0.34 4.40 49.01
C ASP A 772 -0.87 3.60 48.52
N VAL A 773 -2.05 3.99 48.99
CA VAL A 773 -3.33 3.62 48.42
C VAL A 773 -3.44 4.34 47.07
N VAL A 774 -3.60 3.60 45.97
CA VAL A 774 -3.88 4.22 44.66
C VAL A 774 -5.29 4.83 44.74
N ASN A 775 -5.34 6.16 44.71
CA ASN A 775 -6.59 6.92 44.72
C ASN A 775 -7.38 6.64 43.42
N PRO A 776 -8.69 6.35 43.49
CA PRO A 776 -9.51 6.16 42.30
C PRO A 776 -9.59 7.47 41.50
N SER A 777 -9.63 7.36 40.18
CA SER A 777 -9.76 8.49 39.26
C SER A 777 -11.20 8.66 38.80
N ALA A 778 -11.69 9.90 38.78
CA ALA A 778 -13.04 10.23 38.31
C ALA A 778 -13.01 11.38 37.32
N PHE A 779 -13.89 11.36 36.33
CA PHE A 779 -14.12 12.50 35.44
C PHE A 779 -15.51 13.10 35.70
N LEU A 780 -15.59 14.39 36.01
CA LEU A 780 -16.86 15.10 36.23
C LEU A 780 -17.26 15.87 34.97
N THR A 781 -18.40 15.52 34.38
CA THR A 781 -19.01 16.25 33.26
C THR A 781 -20.29 16.94 33.69
N TYR A 782 -20.57 18.09 33.08
CA TYR A 782 -21.76 18.90 33.35
C TYR A 782 -22.08 19.73 32.11
N ALA A 783 -23.31 20.22 31.98
CA ALA A 783 -23.63 21.26 31.00
C ALA A 783 -23.46 22.62 31.65
N TYR A 784 -22.69 23.52 31.03
CA TYR A 784 -22.63 24.89 31.51
C TYR A 784 -24.01 25.57 31.41
N SER A 785 -24.50 26.12 32.53
CA SER A 785 -25.81 26.77 32.65
C SER A 785 -25.69 28.19 33.25
N THR A 786 -25.24 28.33 34.50
CA THR A 786 -25.02 29.61 35.20
C THR A 786 -23.70 29.60 35.97
N GLU A 787 -23.19 30.77 36.39
CA GLU A 787 -22.02 30.87 37.27
C GLU A 787 -22.23 30.11 38.59
N GLU A 788 -23.42 30.23 39.20
CA GLU A 788 -23.78 29.50 40.42
C GLU A 788 -23.72 27.96 40.24
N HIS A 789 -24.16 27.45 39.10
CA HIS A 789 -24.04 26.03 38.78
C HIS A 789 -22.58 25.61 38.56
N SER A 790 -21.80 26.43 37.86
CA SER A 790 -20.37 26.19 37.67
C SER A 790 -19.62 26.15 39.00
N ASP A 791 -19.90 27.08 39.91
CA ASP A 791 -19.32 27.12 41.25
C ASP A 791 -19.71 25.89 42.08
N TRP A 792 -20.95 25.42 41.96
CA TRP A 792 -21.39 24.18 42.62
C TRP A 792 -20.65 22.95 42.08
N VAL A 793 -20.45 22.85 40.76
CA VAL A 793 -19.70 21.76 40.13
C VAL A 793 -18.23 21.78 40.56
N ILE A 794 -17.61 22.96 40.58
CA ILE A 794 -16.23 23.14 41.06
C ILE A 794 -16.12 22.74 42.52
N ARG A 795 -17.09 23.14 43.37
CA ARG A 795 -17.14 22.73 44.78
C ARG A 795 -17.23 21.21 44.91
N LEU A 796 -18.12 20.56 44.17
CA LEU A 796 -18.26 19.09 44.19
C LEU A 796 -16.96 18.39 43.77
N ALA A 797 -16.33 18.83 42.68
CA ALA A 797 -15.05 18.29 42.23
C ALA A 797 -13.94 18.49 43.27
N THR A 798 -13.94 19.63 43.95
CA THR A 798 -12.97 19.96 45.01
C THR A 798 -13.18 19.07 46.22
N ASP A 799 -14.42 18.94 46.69
CA ASP A 799 -14.82 18.09 47.81
C ASP A 799 -14.50 16.60 47.53
N LEU A 800 -14.67 16.11 46.30
CA LEU A 800 -14.25 14.75 45.90
C LEU A 800 -12.74 14.53 46.03
N ARG A 801 -11.93 15.54 45.70
CA ARG A 801 -10.47 15.49 45.85
C ARG A 801 -10.04 15.59 47.31
N GLU A 802 -10.57 16.57 48.03
CA GLU A 802 -10.14 16.91 49.40
C GLU A 802 -10.70 15.94 50.45
N LYS A 803 -12.00 15.64 50.39
CA LYS A 803 -12.68 14.78 51.37
C LYS A 803 -12.71 13.31 50.96
N GLY A 804 -12.75 13.04 49.65
CA GLY A 804 -12.88 11.68 49.11
C GLY A 804 -11.57 10.99 48.73
N ALA A 805 -10.45 11.71 48.69
CA ALA A 805 -9.17 11.24 48.14
C ALA A 805 -9.32 10.63 46.73
N ILE A 806 -10.14 11.25 45.88
CA ILE A 806 -10.40 10.82 44.49
C ILE A 806 -9.63 11.77 43.55
N ASP A 807 -8.89 11.25 42.57
CA ASP A 807 -8.30 12.10 41.52
C ASP A 807 -9.39 12.53 40.52
N CYS A 808 -10.17 13.53 40.92
CA CYS A 808 -11.25 14.09 40.12
C CYS A 808 -10.71 15.07 39.06
N LYS A 809 -11.01 14.81 37.78
CA LYS A 809 -10.64 15.63 36.63
C LYS A 809 -11.82 16.50 36.21
N LEU A 810 -11.55 17.80 35.99
CA LEU A 810 -12.51 18.81 35.59
C LEU A 810 -11.92 19.67 34.45
N ASP A 811 -12.71 19.94 33.43
CA ASP A 811 -12.29 20.69 32.23
C ASP A 811 -11.74 22.08 32.56
N VAL A 812 -12.38 22.81 33.48
CA VAL A 812 -11.96 24.14 33.96
C VAL A 812 -10.55 24.16 34.55
N TRP A 813 -10.07 23.03 35.10
CA TRP A 813 -8.72 22.94 35.69
C TRP A 813 -7.68 22.40 34.72
N ASN A 814 -8.10 21.55 33.78
CA ASN A 814 -7.19 20.69 33.03
C ASN A 814 -6.99 21.07 31.55
N LEU A 815 -7.78 22.00 30.99
CA LEU A 815 -7.62 22.49 29.60
C LEU A 815 -6.94 23.86 29.55
N LYS A 816 -5.87 24.00 28.75
CA LYS A 816 -5.19 25.29 28.50
C LYS A 816 -5.50 25.87 27.11
N PRO A 817 -5.46 27.21 26.93
CA PRO A 817 -5.61 27.82 25.61
C PRO A 817 -4.60 27.28 24.59
N GLY A 818 -5.08 26.77 23.45
CA GLY A 818 -4.26 26.21 22.37
C GLY A 818 -4.17 24.68 22.34
N GLU A 819 -4.64 23.99 23.39
CA GLU A 819 -4.70 22.52 23.42
C GLU A 819 -5.89 21.99 22.60
N ARG A 820 -5.70 20.83 21.97
CA ARG A 820 -6.74 20.18 21.16
C ARG A 820 -7.71 19.43 22.07
N ILE A 821 -8.98 19.82 22.03
CA ILE A 821 -10.09 19.16 22.74
C ILE A 821 -10.09 17.63 22.54
N MET A 822 -9.80 17.14 21.33
CA MET A 822 -9.74 15.69 21.05
C MET A 822 -8.60 14.95 21.79
N GLU A 823 -7.52 15.61 22.16
CA GLU A 823 -6.44 15.01 22.97
C GLU A 823 -6.86 14.90 24.44
N TYR A 824 -7.58 15.91 24.96
CA TYR A 824 -8.21 15.85 26.28
C TYR A 824 -9.26 14.71 26.35
N MET A 825 -10.02 14.49 25.27
CA MET A 825 -11.01 13.40 25.20
C MET A 825 -10.40 11.98 25.33
N LYS A 826 -9.11 11.79 25.01
CA LYS A 826 -8.44 10.49 25.21
C LYS A 826 -8.25 10.13 26.69
N GLN A 827 -8.27 11.12 27.59
CA GLN A 827 -8.10 10.88 29.03
C GLN A 827 -9.34 10.28 29.71
N ILE A 828 -10.52 10.42 29.09
CA ILE A 828 -11.81 9.93 29.60
C ILE A 828 -11.91 8.40 29.49
N SER A 829 -11.31 7.81 28.46
CA SER A 829 -11.26 6.34 28.29
C SER A 829 -10.36 5.63 29.31
N ILE A 830 -9.77 6.37 30.26
CA ILE A 830 -8.75 5.90 31.20
C ILE A 830 -9.20 6.08 32.67
N VAL A 831 -10.25 6.86 32.96
CA VAL A 831 -10.72 7.08 34.35
C VAL A 831 -11.55 5.92 34.90
N ASP A 832 -11.53 5.70 36.23
CA ASP A 832 -12.25 4.61 36.89
C ASP A 832 -13.77 4.83 36.95
N LYS A 833 -14.21 6.10 37.06
CA LYS A 833 -15.64 6.49 37.09
C LYS A 833 -15.90 7.75 36.28
N VAL A 834 -17.07 7.83 35.66
CA VAL A 834 -17.56 9.05 35.00
C VAL A 834 -18.79 9.56 35.72
N LEU A 835 -18.70 10.77 36.25
CA LEU A 835 -19.76 11.44 37.00
C LEU A 835 -20.47 12.42 36.07
N VAL A 836 -21.78 12.27 35.88
CA VAL A 836 -22.58 13.11 34.97
C VAL A 836 -23.56 13.95 35.76
N VAL A 837 -23.35 15.26 35.81
CA VAL A 837 -24.28 16.21 36.45
C VAL A 837 -25.49 16.41 35.54
N CYS A 838 -26.64 15.99 36.02
CA CYS A 838 -27.92 15.99 35.32
C CYS A 838 -28.78 17.17 35.78
N ASP A 839 -29.09 18.05 34.83
CA ASP A 839 -29.98 19.22 34.95
C ASP A 839 -30.79 19.42 33.65
N HIS A 840 -31.69 20.40 33.63
CA HIS A 840 -32.49 20.70 32.43
C HIS A 840 -31.65 21.20 31.24
N MET A 841 -30.50 21.84 31.51
CA MET A 841 -29.62 22.37 30.47
C MET A 841 -28.90 21.24 29.73
N LEU A 842 -28.54 20.16 30.43
CA LEU A 842 -27.97 18.94 29.88
C LEU A 842 -28.89 18.34 28.82
N ILE A 843 -30.16 18.12 29.17
CA ILE A 843 -31.16 17.55 28.25
C ILE A 843 -31.40 18.48 27.07
N LYS A 844 -31.53 19.79 27.31
CA LYS A 844 -31.69 20.77 26.24
C LYS A 844 -30.51 20.78 25.26
N LYS A 845 -29.27 20.67 25.75
CA LYS A 845 -28.08 20.54 24.89
C LYS A 845 -28.14 19.24 24.07
N LEU A 846 -28.47 18.11 24.70
CA LEU A 846 -28.59 16.79 24.06
C LEU A 846 -29.68 16.72 22.98
N GLU A 847 -30.78 17.45 23.14
CA GLU A 847 -31.89 17.48 22.18
C GLU A 847 -31.70 18.50 21.04
N SER A 848 -30.75 19.43 21.16
CA SER A 848 -30.53 20.49 20.16
C SER A 848 -29.55 20.07 19.05
N GLU A 849 -30.06 19.70 17.86
CA GLU A 849 -29.22 19.43 16.67
C GLU A 849 -28.58 20.69 16.05
N LYS A 850 -28.94 21.88 16.55
CA LYS A 850 -28.43 23.18 16.08
C LYS A 850 -27.90 24.00 17.24
N SER A 851 -26.67 23.72 17.67
CA SER A 851 -25.86 24.70 18.40
C SER A 851 -24.67 25.10 17.52
N SER A 852 -24.69 26.34 17.05
CA SER A 852 -23.59 26.99 16.36
C SER A 852 -22.39 27.11 17.30
N GLY A 853 -21.36 26.33 17.04
CA GLY A 853 -20.19 26.17 17.90
C GLY A 853 -20.19 24.79 18.54
N ILE A 854 -19.24 23.94 18.17
CA ILE A 854 -19.04 22.61 18.75
C ILE A 854 -18.77 22.78 20.25
N GLN A 855 -19.81 22.63 21.08
CA GLN A 855 -19.70 22.62 22.53
C GLN A 855 -19.23 21.22 22.95
N ILE A 856 -18.11 21.18 23.69
CA ILE A 856 -17.37 19.98 24.10
C ILE A 856 -18.30 19.00 24.81
N GLU A 857 -19.24 19.51 25.61
CA GLU A 857 -20.13 18.74 26.46
C GLU A 857 -21.10 17.87 25.64
N PHE A 858 -21.59 18.37 24.50
CA PHE A 858 -22.48 17.61 23.61
C PHE A 858 -21.76 16.43 22.94
N LEU A 859 -20.53 16.65 22.47
CA LEU A 859 -19.68 15.60 21.89
C LEU A 859 -19.22 14.58 22.94
N PHE A 860 -19.08 15.02 24.20
CA PHE A 860 -18.68 14.22 25.36
C PHE A 860 -19.79 13.26 25.80
N ILE A 861 -21.00 13.78 26.03
CA ILE A 861 -22.13 13.00 26.57
C ILE A 861 -22.66 12.01 25.53
N ASN A 862 -22.79 12.41 24.26
CA ASN A 862 -23.21 11.50 23.19
C ASN A 862 -22.18 10.38 22.95
N ASN A 863 -20.87 10.67 22.96
CA ASN A 863 -19.85 9.62 22.86
C ASN A 863 -19.90 8.63 24.04
N LEU A 864 -20.13 9.11 25.26
CA LEU A 864 -20.20 8.23 26.43
C LEU A 864 -21.44 7.33 26.43
N ILE A 865 -22.58 7.87 26.00
CA ILE A 865 -23.83 7.13 25.86
C ILE A 865 -23.73 6.08 24.74
N GLU A 866 -23.15 6.44 23.59
CA GLU A 866 -23.03 5.54 22.44
C GLU A 866 -21.97 4.44 22.62
N ARG A 867 -20.85 4.72 23.32
CA ARG A 867 -19.68 3.82 23.34
C ARG A 867 -19.67 2.75 24.43
N LYS A 868 -20.56 2.80 25.44
CA LYS A 868 -20.60 1.85 26.58
C LYS A 868 -19.20 1.37 27.03
N PRO A 869 -18.41 2.22 27.72
CA PRO A 869 -17.01 1.91 28.04
C PRO A 869 -16.87 0.60 28.82
N LYS A 870 -15.88 -0.23 28.44
CA LYS A 870 -15.62 -1.57 29.03
C LYS A 870 -14.98 -1.53 30.43
N LYS A 871 -14.59 -0.34 30.93
CA LYS A 871 -14.24 -0.01 32.31
C LYS A 871 -14.58 1.47 32.51
N GLY A 872 -15.23 1.82 33.62
CA GLY A 872 -15.81 3.14 33.85
C GLY A 872 -17.32 3.07 34.06
N ASP A 873 -17.77 2.87 35.31
CA ASP A 873 -19.20 2.99 35.59
C ASP A 873 -19.61 4.46 35.54
N ILE A 874 -20.64 4.74 34.75
CA ILE A 874 -21.28 6.05 34.70
C ILE A 874 -22.20 6.17 35.91
N ILE A 875 -22.00 7.21 36.73
CA ILE A 875 -22.83 7.56 37.88
C ILE A 875 -23.55 8.88 37.56
N PRO A 876 -24.87 8.86 37.33
CA PRO A 876 -25.65 10.08 37.20
C PRO A 876 -25.78 10.81 38.54
N ILE A 877 -25.71 12.13 38.51
CA ILE A 877 -25.84 13.04 39.66
C ILE A 877 -27.03 13.94 39.38
N LEU A 878 -28.14 13.74 40.12
CA LEU A 878 -29.34 14.54 39.94
C LEU A 878 -29.21 15.85 40.71
N LYS A 879 -29.00 16.97 40.01
CA LYS A 879 -28.81 18.29 40.63
C LYS A 879 -30.09 19.14 40.68
N GLU A 880 -30.97 18.96 39.70
CA GLU A 880 -32.22 19.70 39.54
C GLU A 880 -33.26 18.81 38.83
N GLY A 881 -34.55 19.12 38.96
CA GLY A 881 -35.62 18.47 38.20
C GLY A 881 -35.98 17.07 38.72
N SER A 882 -36.58 16.25 37.86
CA SER A 882 -36.95 14.86 38.14
C SER A 882 -36.03 13.88 37.40
N LYS A 883 -36.05 12.61 37.81
CA LYS A 883 -35.31 11.53 37.14
C LYS A 883 -35.74 11.42 35.68
N GLU A 884 -37.03 11.55 35.41
CA GLU A 884 -37.64 11.39 34.10
C GLU A 884 -37.30 12.54 33.16
N ASP A 885 -37.13 13.75 33.71
CA ASP A 885 -36.99 14.99 32.94
C ASP A 885 -35.53 15.47 32.76
N THR A 886 -34.59 15.03 33.60
CA THR A 886 -33.20 15.56 33.61
C THR A 886 -32.11 14.52 33.49
N ILE A 887 -32.42 13.23 33.72
CA ILE A 887 -31.48 12.13 33.46
C ILE A 887 -31.72 11.60 32.04
N PRO A 888 -30.69 11.55 31.16
CA PRO A 888 -30.82 11.02 29.80
C PRO A 888 -31.43 9.61 29.79
N LYS A 889 -32.28 9.32 28.79
CA LYS A 889 -33.06 8.05 28.70
C LYS A 889 -32.19 6.81 28.86
N GLU A 890 -30.96 6.86 28.36
CA GLU A 890 -29.99 5.76 28.38
C GLU A 890 -29.36 5.53 29.77
N LEU A 891 -29.45 6.52 30.67
CA LEU A 891 -28.94 6.46 32.04
C LEU A 891 -30.03 6.27 33.10
N GLN A 892 -31.32 6.40 32.75
CA GLN A 892 -32.45 6.24 33.69
C GLN A 892 -32.52 4.84 34.34
N GLY A 893 -31.91 3.82 33.73
CA GLY A 893 -31.80 2.47 34.31
C GLY A 893 -30.67 2.29 35.33
N ARG A 894 -29.85 3.31 35.57
CA ARG A 894 -28.73 3.28 36.53
C ARG A 894 -29.14 3.89 37.89
N ILE A 895 -28.45 3.48 38.94
CA ILE A 895 -28.54 4.14 40.25
C ILE A 895 -27.86 5.51 40.13
N TYR A 896 -28.49 6.55 40.65
CA TYR A 896 -28.01 7.93 40.65
C TYR A 896 -27.92 8.45 42.09
N VAL A 897 -27.10 9.48 42.30
CA VAL A 897 -27.03 10.18 43.60
C VAL A 897 -27.80 11.50 43.49
N ASP A 898 -28.72 11.73 44.43
CA ASP A 898 -29.63 12.90 44.42
C ASP A 898 -29.08 14.03 45.28
N PHE A 899 -28.68 15.14 44.64
CA PHE A 899 -28.13 16.33 45.28
C PHE A 899 -29.10 17.53 45.26
N ARG A 900 -30.40 17.31 45.01
CA ARG A 900 -31.38 18.40 44.95
C ARG A 900 -31.61 19.09 46.30
N ASN A 901 -31.51 18.34 47.41
CA ASN A 901 -31.64 18.91 48.76
C ASN A 901 -30.29 19.40 49.29
N ALA A 902 -30.08 20.71 49.35
CA ALA A 902 -28.85 21.31 49.84
C ALA A 902 -28.52 20.97 51.30
N GLN A 903 -29.52 20.64 52.13
CA GLN A 903 -29.30 20.24 53.53
C GLN A 903 -28.68 18.84 53.67
N GLU A 904 -28.78 18.00 52.64
CA GLU A 904 -28.26 16.62 52.62
C GLU A 904 -26.90 16.51 51.89
N TYR A 905 -26.28 17.64 51.53
CA TYR A 905 -25.10 17.66 50.66
C TYR A 905 -23.96 16.76 51.15
N GLU A 906 -23.62 16.81 52.44
CA GLU A 906 -22.51 16.02 52.99
C GLU A 906 -22.83 14.51 53.01
N ASP A 907 -24.06 14.12 53.33
CA ASP A 907 -24.49 12.71 53.31
C ASP A 907 -24.45 12.13 51.89
N LYS A 908 -24.87 12.93 50.90
CA LYS A 908 -24.86 12.57 49.47
C LYS A 908 -23.45 12.56 48.88
N LEU A 909 -22.58 13.45 49.36
CA LEU A 909 -21.16 13.41 49.04
C LEU A 909 -20.51 12.12 49.55
N GLU A 910 -20.81 11.69 50.79
CA GLU A 910 -20.30 10.42 51.33
C GLU A 910 -20.81 9.21 50.53
N GLU A 911 -22.09 9.21 50.16
CA GLU A 911 -22.70 8.20 49.28
C GLU A 911 -21.97 8.11 47.93
N LEU A 912 -21.69 9.27 47.31
CA LEU A 912 -20.96 9.36 46.04
C LEU A 912 -19.51 8.89 46.17
N ILE A 913 -18.80 9.26 47.24
CA ILE A 913 -17.42 8.82 47.50
C ILE A 913 -17.37 7.30 47.62
N LYS A 914 -18.27 6.68 48.41
CA LYS A 914 -18.34 5.22 48.54
C LYS A 914 -18.60 4.53 47.19
N ALA A 915 -19.48 5.10 46.37
CA ALA A 915 -19.77 4.60 45.03
C ALA A 915 -18.53 4.65 44.11
N VAL A 916 -17.72 5.70 44.20
CA VAL A 916 -16.47 5.82 43.42
C VAL A 916 -15.42 4.81 43.88
N TRP A 917 -15.32 4.54 45.18
CA TRP A 917 -14.43 3.53 45.76
C TRP A 917 -14.92 2.07 45.60
N ASN A 918 -16.03 1.84 44.88
CA ASN A 918 -16.69 0.53 44.74
C ASN A 918 -17.09 -0.12 46.08
N GLN A 919 -17.38 0.68 47.10
CA GLN A 919 -17.86 0.20 48.40
C GLN A 919 -19.39 0.21 48.44
N SER A 920 -19.97 -0.89 48.92
CA SER A 920 -21.43 -0.96 49.14
C SER A 920 -21.79 -0.27 50.45
N ASN A 921 -22.89 0.50 50.47
CA ASN A 921 -23.46 1.05 51.71
C ASN A 921 -23.95 -0.03 52.69
N ARG A 922 -24.07 -1.30 52.24
CA ARG A 922 -24.38 -2.46 53.08
C ARG A 922 -23.51 -3.67 52.67
N PRO A 923 -22.61 -4.18 53.52
CA PRO A 923 -21.81 -5.37 53.19
C PRO A 923 -22.71 -6.60 53.05
N GLN A 924 -22.37 -7.51 52.11
CA GLN A 924 -23.04 -8.81 52.02
C GLN A 924 -22.78 -9.60 53.32
N PRO A 925 -23.81 -10.23 53.93
CA PRO A 925 -23.59 -11.14 55.05
C PRO A 925 -22.77 -12.36 54.58
N PRO A 926 -21.95 -12.96 55.47
CA PRO A 926 -21.15 -14.13 55.13
C PRO A 926 -22.04 -15.30 54.69
N LEU A 927 -21.53 -16.10 53.74
CA LEU A 927 -22.19 -17.34 53.32
C LEU A 927 -22.19 -18.35 54.48
N GLY A 928 -23.32 -19.01 54.72
CA GLY A 928 -23.42 -20.11 55.68
C GLY A 928 -22.72 -21.39 55.20
N GLU A 929 -22.56 -22.36 56.10
CA GLU A 929 -21.96 -23.65 55.74
C GLU A 929 -22.82 -24.43 54.73
N ILE A 930 -22.16 -25.22 53.88
CA ILE A 930 -22.83 -26.10 52.91
C ILE A 930 -23.68 -27.13 53.69
N PRO A 931 -25.00 -27.21 53.43
CA PRO A 931 -25.88 -28.14 54.13
C PRO A 931 -25.42 -29.59 54.00
N SER A 932 -25.50 -30.35 55.09
CA SER A 932 -24.97 -31.71 55.20
C SER A 932 -25.53 -32.70 54.16
N TYR A 933 -26.75 -32.50 53.68
CA TYR A 933 -27.35 -33.34 52.62
C TYR A 933 -26.77 -33.11 51.21
N ILE A 934 -25.96 -32.06 51.03
CA ILE A 934 -25.23 -31.78 49.77
C ILE A 934 -23.85 -32.47 49.76
N LYS A 935 -23.29 -32.78 50.94
CA LYS A 935 -22.06 -33.58 51.04
C LYS A 935 -22.40 -35.06 50.79
N LYS A 936 -22.43 -35.48 49.51
CA LYS A 936 -22.38 -36.91 49.16
C LYS A 936 -20.92 -37.37 49.22
N ASP A 937 -20.68 -38.34 50.10
CA ASP A 937 -19.42 -39.06 50.23
C ASP A 937 -19.02 -39.70 48.90
N LYS A 938 -17.79 -39.42 48.46
CA LYS A 938 -17.10 -40.21 47.45
C LYS A 938 -16.31 -41.28 48.19
N ASP A 939 -16.92 -42.46 48.34
CA ASP A 939 -16.18 -43.73 48.37
C ASP A 939 -16.06 -44.26 46.93
#